data_AF-A0A3B6LHK6-F1
#
_entry.id   AF-A0A3B6LHK6-F1
#
_cell.length_a   1.000
_cell.length_b   1.000
_cell.length_c   1.000
_cell.angle_alpha   90.00
_cell.angle_beta   90.00
_cell.angle_gamma   90.00
#
_symmetry.space_group_name_H-M   'P 1'
#
loop_
_entity.id
_entity.type
_entity.pdbx_description
1 polymer ?
#
loop_
_entity_poly.entity_id
_entity_poly.type
_entity_poly.pdbx_seq_one_letter_code
_entity_poly.pdbx_strand_id
1 'polypeptide(L)'
;MALRFLAVLGFLSAAAAAAVPRPEPELKPSDTDALGMFRHGADAHGILAGNWSTPDACAGRWTGVGCSSDGRRVTSLSLGSLDLRGSLDPLSHLTELRVLDLRGNRLNGTLDGLLLGVPNLKLLYLSRNDFSGAVPDALARLPRLVRLDLADNSLRGPIPAAALANLTDLLTLRLQDNLLTGLLPDLATALPRLADFNASNNQLSGRVPDALRAKFGLASFAGNAGLCGTVPPLPSCSFMPREPAPTSPSAPASSTQSVVPSNPAASSSSSSVASSSPALATPEGVAGKGGLSTGAIAGIAVGNGLFLFALLSLLVAYCCCSTGGGSETAKKRKRGGRVGLEDGDGGMFGHGKGMQPARPGSAGRCSDGGDSDGARSKLVFFGVDGEGGGNDEADDDGGSDSSAGRRASGGWTAQQQGRRSKFELEELLRASAEMVGRGSLGTVYRAALSDGRMVAVKRLRDANPCARDEFHRYMDLIGRLRHPNLVPLRAFYYAKQEKLLIYDYLPNGNLHDRLHGHQMTGETPLDWTTRVTLLLSAARGLACIHREYRDSTIPHGNIKSTNVLLDKNGAACVTDFGLALLLSPAHAIARLGGYIAPEQSGDHKRLSQEADVYSFGVLVLEALTGKVPAQHLQPLPDAAGNSAQRKDKQAAVSLPEWVRSVVREEWTAEVFDAELLRYKNIEEEMVALLHIALACVAQLPEQRPSMADVVRMIESVPVDQSPLPEEDVSMSPSIGITTDDGLSY
;
A
#
# COMPACT_ATOMS: atom_id res chain seq x y z
N MET A 1 -12.79 98.53 24.38
CA MET A 1 -13.51 99.34 23.37
C MET A 1 -14.00 98.42 22.25
N ALA A 2 -15.13 98.77 21.61
CA ALA A 2 -15.66 98.30 20.32
C ALA A 2 -15.23 96.88 19.83
N LEU A 3 -16.09 95.85 19.77
CA LEU A 3 -17.46 95.78 19.23
C LEU A 3 -17.56 96.15 17.74
N ARG A 4 -17.60 95.12 16.86
CA ARG A 4 -18.27 95.16 15.55
C ARG A 4 -18.99 93.84 15.26
N PHE A 5 -20.24 93.79 15.72
CA PHE A 5 -21.35 93.07 15.07
C PHE A 5 -21.53 93.60 13.60
N LEU A 6 -22.18 92.93 12.63
CA LEU A 6 -23.46 92.19 12.66
C LEU A 6 -23.68 91.39 11.34
N ALA A 7 -24.33 90.21 11.41
CA ALA A 7 -25.15 89.50 10.37
C ALA A 7 -24.48 89.04 9.04
N VAL A 8 -24.91 87.96 8.36
CA VAL A 8 -26.24 87.28 8.28
C VAL A 8 -26.15 85.74 8.43
N LEU A 9 -27.27 85.11 8.82
CA LEU A 9 -27.44 83.67 9.05
C LEU A 9 -27.41 82.79 7.78
N GLY A 10 -27.07 81.51 7.95
CA GLY A 10 -27.36 80.42 7.01
C GLY A 10 -27.15 79.04 7.62
N PHE A 11 -28.22 78.36 8.01
CA PHE A 11 -28.19 76.95 8.46
C PHE A 11 -27.70 76.02 7.34
N LEU A 12 -26.79 75.10 7.64
CA LEU A 12 -26.79 73.74 7.07
C LEU A 12 -25.87 72.79 7.87
N SER A 13 -26.48 71.89 8.64
CA SER A 13 -25.79 70.76 9.26
C SER A 13 -25.51 69.70 8.21
N ALA A 14 -24.32 69.71 7.62
CA ALA A 14 -23.84 68.59 6.81
C ALA A 14 -23.14 67.57 7.72
N ALA A 15 -23.81 66.46 7.99
CA ALA A 15 -23.18 65.33 8.69
C ALA A 15 -22.02 64.80 7.84
N ALA A 16 -20.83 64.72 8.42
CA ALA A 16 -19.71 64.00 7.82
C ALA A 16 -20.05 62.51 7.83
N ALA A 17 -20.61 62.02 6.71
CA ALA A 17 -20.71 60.60 6.45
C ALA A 17 -19.28 60.05 6.38
N ALA A 18 -18.86 59.37 7.44
CA ALA A 18 -17.63 58.60 7.43
C ALA A 18 -17.73 57.59 6.28
N ALA A 19 -16.96 57.81 5.22
CA ALA A 19 -16.87 56.87 4.13
C ALA A 19 -16.24 55.59 4.67
N VAL A 20 -17.08 54.60 4.97
CA VAL A 20 -16.63 53.22 5.20
C VAL A 20 -15.76 52.87 3.99
N PRO A 21 -14.48 52.50 4.20
CA PRO A 21 -13.65 52.09 3.08
C PRO A 21 -14.35 50.93 2.39
N ARG A 22 -14.65 51.08 1.10
CA ARG A 22 -15.11 49.95 0.30
C ARG A 22 -14.03 48.87 0.41
N PRO A 23 -14.37 47.62 0.72
CA PRO A 23 -13.38 46.56 0.63
C PRO A 23 -12.82 46.58 -0.79
N GLU A 24 -11.49 46.64 -0.89
CA GLU A 24 -10.83 46.41 -2.18
C GLU A 24 -11.28 45.04 -2.70
N PRO A 25 -11.53 44.89 -4.01
CA PRO A 25 -11.85 43.57 -4.54
C PRO A 25 -10.65 42.67 -4.30
N GLU A 26 -10.81 41.61 -3.51
CA GLU A 26 -9.76 40.60 -3.28
C GLU A 26 -9.20 40.14 -4.62
N LEU A 27 -7.99 40.59 -4.93
CA LEU A 27 -7.32 40.28 -6.18
C LEU A 27 -6.87 38.82 -6.08
N LYS A 28 -7.72 37.92 -6.60
CA LYS A 28 -7.42 36.48 -6.61
C LYS A 28 -6.03 36.26 -7.22
N PRO A 29 -5.15 35.48 -6.56
CA PRO A 29 -3.80 35.24 -7.07
C PRO A 29 -3.87 34.64 -8.47
N SER A 30 -2.92 35.01 -9.34
CA SER A 30 -2.84 34.41 -10.67
C SER A 30 -2.50 32.91 -10.57
N ASP A 31 -2.73 32.15 -11.64
CA ASP A 31 -2.36 30.74 -11.67
C ASP A 31 -0.84 30.56 -11.39
N THR A 32 0.01 31.50 -11.83
CA THR A 32 1.45 31.51 -11.54
C THR A 32 1.73 31.80 -10.06
N ASP A 33 1.02 32.75 -9.43
CA ASP A 33 1.18 33.04 -7.99
C ASP A 33 0.75 31.86 -7.13
N ALA A 34 -0.35 31.19 -7.50
CA ALA A 34 -0.85 30.00 -6.83
C ALA A 34 0.17 28.85 -6.85
N LEU A 35 0.81 28.62 -8.00
CA LEU A 35 1.92 27.67 -8.13
C LEU A 35 3.18 28.14 -7.38
N GLY A 36 3.49 29.45 -7.38
CA GLY A 36 4.60 30.03 -6.62
C GLY A 36 4.45 29.83 -5.11
N MET A 37 3.26 30.06 -4.57
CA MET A 37 2.90 29.78 -3.17
C MET A 37 2.98 28.29 -2.84
N PHE A 38 2.46 27.42 -3.73
CA PHE A 38 2.59 25.97 -3.58
C PHE A 38 4.06 25.55 -3.50
N ARG A 39 4.91 25.99 -4.44
CA ARG A 39 6.34 25.70 -4.42
C ARG A 39 7.00 26.17 -3.12
N HIS A 40 6.73 27.40 -2.69
CA HIS A 40 7.35 27.94 -1.48
C HIS A 40 7.02 27.13 -0.21
N GLY A 41 5.80 26.59 -0.12
CA GLY A 41 5.40 25.70 0.98
C GLY A 41 5.84 24.23 0.82
N ALA A 42 6.01 23.75 -0.42
CA ALA A 42 6.13 22.32 -0.72
C ALA A 42 7.53 21.85 -1.14
N ASP A 43 8.32 22.71 -1.77
CA ASP A 43 9.62 22.39 -2.36
C ASP A 43 10.79 22.72 -1.42
N ALA A 44 10.81 22.07 -0.25
CA ALA A 44 11.82 22.32 0.78
C ALA A 44 13.28 22.02 0.34
N HIS A 45 13.47 21.24 -0.73
CA HIS A 45 14.79 20.88 -1.26
C HIS A 45 15.16 21.65 -2.56
N GLY A 46 14.31 22.56 -3.04
CA GLY A 46 14.59 23.37 -4.22
C GLY A 46 14.59 22.63 -5.57
N ILE A 47 13.90 21.49 -5.65
CA ILE A 47 13.81 20.62 -6.84
C ILE A 47 13.12 21.35 -8.01
N LEU A 48 12.07 22.12 -7.71
CA LEU A 48 11.35 22.95 -8.67
C LEU A 48 11.96 24.36 -8.80
N ALA A 49 12.73 24.81 -7.79
CA ALA A 49 13.29 26.16 -7.73
C ALA A 49 14.10 26.56 -8.97
N GLY A 50 14.89 25.65 -9.54
CA GLY A 50 15.70 25.92 -10.73
C GLY A 50 14.87 26.20 -12.00
N ASN A 51 13.75 25.49 -12.19
CA ASN A 51 12.93 25.58 -13.39
C ASN A 51 11.77 26.59 -13.25
N TRP A 52 11.13 26.66 -12.08
CA TRP A 52 9.98 27.55 -11.82
C TRP A 52 10.42 29.00 -11.53
N SER A 53 11.39 29.52 -12.29
CA SER A 53 12.09 30.78 -12.03
C SER A 53 11.59 31.97 -12.86
N THR A 54 10.83 31.72 -13.93
CA THR A 54 10.25 32.75 -14.81
C THR A 54 9.01 33.42 -14.19
N PRO A 55 8.67 34.66 -14.58
CA PRO A 55 7.51 35.39 -14.03
C PRO A 55 6.14 34.87 -14.51
N ASP A 56 6.11 33.93 -15.44
CA ASP A 56 4.88 33.28 -15.92
C ASP A 56 5.14 31.77 -16.10
N ALA A 57 4.24 30.94 -15.58
CA ALA A 57 4.38 29.49 -15.58
C ALA A 57 4.14 28.85 -16.95
N CYS A 58 3.28 29.45 -17.78
CA CYS A 58 2.88 28.92 -19.08
C CYS A 58 3.88 29.28 -20.18
N ALA A 59 4.26 30.56 -20.26
CA ALA A 59 5.32 31.04 -21.15
C ALA A 59 6.70 30.48 -20.73
N GLY A 60 6.93 30.33 -19.43
CA GLY A 60 8.13 29.70 -18.87
C GLY A 60 8.25 28.19 -19.06
N ARG A 61 7.16 27.51 -19.48
CA ARG A 61 7.09 26.05 -19.63
C ARG A 61 7.56 25.31 -18.35
N TRP A 62 7.00 25.72 -17.22
CA TRP A 62 7.32 25.12 -15.92
C TRP A 62 7.14 23.60 -15.93
N THR A 63 8.13 22.87 -15.42
CA THR A 63 8.12 21.40 -15.36
C THR A 63 6.86 20.92 -14.65
N GLY A 64 6.12 20.00 -15.29
CA GLY A 64 4.87 19.46 -14.78
C GLY A 64 3.63 20.34 -15.03
N VAL A 65 3.79 21.60 -15.45
CA VAL A 65 2.67 22.53 -15.72
C VAL A 65 2.26 22.43 -17.19
N GLY A 66 0.96 22.20 -17.43
CA GLY A 66 0.35 22.24 -18.76
C GLY A 66 -0.76 23.27 -18.81
N CYS A 67 -0.74 24.12 -19.83
CA CYS A 67 -1.63 25.27 -19.95
C CYS A 67 -2.65 25.13 -21.09
N SER A 68 -3.67 25.98 -21.05
CA SER A 68 -4.66 26.15 -22.10
C SER A 68 -4.01 26.57 -23.44
N SER A 69 -4.74 26.39 -24.54
CA SER A 69 -4.25 26.70 -25.90
C SER A 69 -3.95 28.18 -26.14
N ASP A 70 -4.49 29.09 -25.32
CA ASP A 70 -4.18 30.52 -25.32
C ASP A 70 -3.02 30.88 -24.37
N GLY A 71 -2.45 29.90 -23.66
CA GLY A 71 -1.32 30.06 -22.73
C GLY A 71 -1.66 30.81 -21.43
N ARG A 72 -2.93 31.10 -21.13
CA ARG A 72 -3.32 31.98 -20.01
C ARG A 72 -3.69 31.26 -18.73
N ARG A 73 -4.11 30.00 -18.81
CA ARG A 73 -4.65 29.24 -17.67
C ARG A 73 -3.94 27.90 -17.50
N VAL A 74 -3.67 27.52 -16.26
CA VAL A 74 -3.13 26.20 -15.94
C VAL A 74 -4.26 25.18 -15.98
N THR A 75 -4.07 24.11 -16.76
CA THR A 75 -5.07 23.05 -16.98
C THR A 75 -4.60 21.66 -16.56
N SER A 76 -3.30 21.45 -16.41
CA SER A 76 -2.74 20.25 -15.78
C SER A 76 -1.55 20.59 -14.89
N LEU A 77 -1.43 19.89 -13.77
CA LEU A 77 -0.23 19.86 -12.93
C LEU A 77 0.15 18.39 -12.67
N SER A 78 1.36 18.01 -13.04
CA SER A 78 1.91 16.65 -12.87
C SER A 78 3.31 16.72 -12.26
N LEU A 79 3.40 16.40 -10.97
CA LEU A 79 4.62 16.48 -10.14
C LEU A 79 4.73 15.24 -9.26
N GLY A 80 4.69 14.05 -9.86
CA GLY A 80 4.78 12.78 -9.14
C GLY A 80 6.19 12.49 -8.61
N SER A 81 6.28 11.94 -7.40
CA SER A 81 7.51 11.39 -6.80
C SER A 81 8.69 12.38 -6.62
N LEU A 82 8.41 13.62 -6.19
CA LEU A 82 9.42 14.68 -6.00
C LEU A 82 9.65 15.06 -4.52
N ASP A 83 9.29 14.20 -3.56
CA ASP A 83 9.35 14.42 -2.10
C ASP A 83 8.67 15.71 -1.59
N LEU A 84 7.74 16.28 -2.37
CA LEU A 84 7.05 17.54 -2.03
C LEU A 84 6.22 17.41 -0.74
N ARG A 85 6.15 18.48 0.06
CA ARG A 85 5.54 18.48 1.41
C ARG A 85 4.43 19.53 1.55
N GLY A 86 3.73 19.57 2.68
CA GLY A 86 2.74 20.61 2.97
C GLY A 86 1.38 20.43 2.28
N SER A 87 0.56 21.48 2.35
CA SER A 87 -0.85 21.44 1.94
C SER A 87 -1.08 21.75 0.45
N LEU A 88 -2.22 21.29 -0.08
CA LEU A 88 -2.71 21.60 -1.43
C LEU A 88 -3.50 22.91 -1.51
N ASP A 89 -3.78 23.58 -0.40
CA ASP A 89 -4.64 24.79 -0.36
C ASP A 89 -4.26 25.88 -1.38
N PRO A 90 -2.98 26.20 -1.65
CA PRO A 90 -2.63 27.20 -2.67
C PRO A 90 -3.16 26.86 -4.07
N LEU A 91 -3.25 25.57 -4.41
CA LEU A 91 -3.71 25.08 -5.71
C LEU A 91 -5.23 25.22 -5.91
N SER A 92 -6.00 25.51 -4.86
CA SER A 92 -7.45 25.77 -4.95
C SER A 92 -7.79 26.95 -5.88
N HIS A 93 -6.85 27.86 -6.13
CA HIS A 93 -7.02 29.00 -7.03
C HIS A 93 -6.98 28.62 -8.53
N LEU A 94 -6.51 27.43 -8.89
CA LEU A 94 -6.37 26.96 -10.28
C LEU A 94 -7.71 26.52 -10.88
N THR A 95 -8.63 27.48 -11.08
CA THR A 95 -10.05 27.19 -11.41
C THR A 95 -10.28 26.43 -12.72
N GLU A 96 -9.32 26.43 -13.66
CA GLU A 96 -9.38 25.69 -14.92
C GLU A 96 -8.61 24.35 -14.91
N LEU A 97 -8.10 23.92 -13.74
CA LEU A 97 -7.37 22.67 -13.58
C LEU A 97 -8.27 21.46 -13.89
N ARG A 98 -7.78 20.60 -14.79
CA ARG A 98 -8.46 19.38 -15.28
C ARG A 98 -7.73 18.12 -14.88
N VAL A 99 -6.41 18.19 -14.70
CA VAL A 99 -5.55 17.07 -14.30
C VAL A 99 -4.68 17.52 -13.15
N LEU A 100 -4.75 16.81 -12.02
CA LEU A 100 -3.83 16.97 -10.91
C LEU A 100 -3.22 15.60 -10.57
N ASP A 101 -1.91 15.50 -10.72
CA ASP A 101 -1.14 14.30 -10.42
C ASP A 101 0.03 14.67 -9.51
N LEU A 102 -0.14 14.39 -8.22
CA LEU A 102 0.86 14.63 -7.17
C LEU A 102 1.20 13.32 -6.44
N ARG A 103 1.06 12.17 -7.13
CA ARG A 103 1.26 10.85 -6.53
C ARG A 103 2.70 10.65 -6.00
N GLY A 104 2.87 9.93 -4.89
CA GLY A 104 4.20 9.56 -4.38
C GLY A 104 5.00 10.69 -3.71
N ASN A 105 4.35 11.77 -3.29
CA ASN A 105 4.97 12.84 -2.50
C ASN A 105 4.72 12.64 -0.99
N ARG A 106 4.89 13.70 -0.19
CA ARG A 106 4.64 13.75 1.26
C ARG A 106 3.68 14.90 1.61
N LEU A 107 2.74 15.14 0.71
CA LEU A 107 1.76 16.20 0.84
C LEU A 107 0.75 15.79 1.93
N ASN A 108 0.33 16.74 2.75
CA ASN A 108 -0.45 16.52 3.95
C ASN A 108 -1.61 17.52 4.07
N GLY A 109 -2.34 17.48 5.19
CA GLY A 109 -3.56 18.26 5.38
C GLY A 109 -4.81 17.52 4.90
N THR A 110 -5.87 18.27 4.62
CA THR A 110 -7.18 17.78 4.18
C THR A 110 -7.45 18.12 2.71
N LEU A 111 -8.47 17.49 2.11
CA LEU A 111 -8.82 17.72 0.71
C LEU A 111 -9.86 18.84 0.49
N ASP A 112 -10.46 19.37 1.56
CA ASP A 112 -11.56 20.34 1.49
C ASP A 112 -11.22 21.60 0.70
N GLY A 113 -10.11 22.28 1.05
CA GLY A 113 -9.71 23.55 0.44
C GLY A 113 -9.51 23.44 -1.07
N LEU A 114 -8.79 22.39 -1.50
CA LEU A 114 -8.58 22.09 -2.92
C LEU A 114 -9.92 21.87 -3.66
N LEU A 115 -10.72 20.91 -3.20
CA LEU A 115 -11.90 20.42 -3.95
C LEU A 115 -13.02 21.47 -4.04
N LEU A 116 -13.04 22.45 -3.14
CA LEU A 116 -13.93 23.61 -3.22
C LEU A 116 -13.56 24.61 -4.34
N GLY A 117 -12.30 24.63 -4.79
CA GLY A 117 -11.75 25.63 -5.72
C GLY A 117 -11.58 25.18 -7.17
N VAL A 118 -11.49 23.87 -7.46
CA VAL A 118 -11.14 23.32 -8.79
C VAL A 118 -12.31 22.58 -9.50
N PRO A 119 -13.45 23.24 -9.83
CA PRO A 119 -14.67 22.59 -10.32
C PRO A 119 -14.54 21.87 -11.68
N ASN A 120 -13.47 22.15 -12.44
CA ASN A 120 -13.22 21.58 -13.76
C ASN A 120 -12.44 20.26 -13.76
N LEU A 121 -12.08 19.75 -12.58
CA LEU A 121 -11.19 18.61 -12.43
C LEU A 121 -11.78 17.31 -13.02
N LYS A 122 -10.96 16.59 -13.79
CA LYS A 122 -11.30 15.32 -14.45
C LYS A 122 -10.48 14.15 -13.93
N LEU A 123 -9.19 14.37 -13.66
CA LEU A 123 -8.26 13.34 -13.19
C LEU A 123 -7.59 13.86 -11.91
N LEU A 124 -7.75 13.13 -10.80
CA LEU A 124 -7.12 13.43 -9.53
C LEU A 124 -6.34 12.21 -9.02
N TYR A 125 -5.02 12.33 -8.99
CA TYR A 125 -4.11 11.31 -8.45
C TYR A 125 -3.32 11.90 -7.28
N LEU A 126 -3.71 11.53 -6.07
CA LEU A 126 -3.07 11.94 -4.81
C LEU A 126 -2.53 10.74 -4.02
N SER A 127 -2.43 9.57 -4.66
CA SER A 127 -2.03 8.34 -3.98
C SER A 127 -0.59 8.35 -3.48
N ARG A 128 -0.31 7.56 -2.44
CA ARG A 128 1.00 7.49 -1.76
C ARG A 128 1.48 8.84 -1.19
N ASN A 129 0.58 9.54 -0.49
CA ASN A 129 0.86 10.79 0.22
C ASN A 129 0.52 10.64 1.72
N ASP A 130 0.48 11.75 2.46
CA ASP A 130 0.22 11.80 3.91
C ASP A 130 -1.08 12.58 4.22
N PHE A 131 -2.06 12.57 3.30
CA PHE A 131 -3.36 13.24 3.48
C PHE A 131 -4.19 12.58 4.58
N SER A 132 -4.93 13.40 5.32
CA SER A 132 -5.70 12.98 6.49
C SER A 132 -7.07 13.69 6.55
N GLY A 133 -7.87 13.39 7.58
CA GLY A 133 -9.26 13.84 7.66
C GLY A 133 -10.21 12.96 6.85
N ALA A 134 -11.43 13.43 6.62
CA ALA A 134 -12.44 12.69 5.88
C ALA A 134 -12.26 12.82 4.35
N VAL A 135 -12.81 11.88 3.60
CA VAL A 135 -13.11 12.10 2.17
C VAL A 135 -14.28 13.08 2.12
N PRO A 136 -14.11 14.32 1.60
CA PRO A 136 -15.07 15.38 1.88
C PRO A 136 -16.25 15.40 0.90
N ASP A 137 -17.41 15.83 1.37
CA ASP A 137 -18.62 15.99 0.56
C ASP A 137 -18.45 17.01 -0.58
N ALA A 138 -17.42 17.87 -0.51
CA ALA A 138 -17.00 18.75 -1.59
C ALA A 138 -16.74 18.02 -2.92
N LEU A 139 -16.47 16.70 -2.90
CA LEU A 139 -16.43 15.87 -4.12
C LEU A 139 -17.70 16.01 -4.97
N ALA A 140 -18.87 16.25 -4.37
CA ALA A 140 -20.12 16.48 -5.09
C ALA A 140 -20.04 17.64 -6.10
N ARG A 141 -19.11 18.58 -5.90
CA ARG A 141 -18.90 19.76 -6.77
C ARG A 141 -18.06 19.47 -8.01
N LEU A 142 -17.58 18.23 -8.19
CA LEU A 142 -16.70 17.83 -9.29
C LEU A 142 -17.38 16.86 -10.29
N PRO A 143 -18.55 17.17 -10.88
CA PRO A 143 -19.31 16.23 -11.71
C PRO A 143 -18.58 15.77 -13.00
N ARG A 144 -17.44 16.40 -13.33
CA ARG A 144 -16.57 16.04 -14.46
C ARG A 144 -15.47 15.02 -14.11
N LEU A 145 -15.42 14.55 -12.86
CA LEU A 145 -14.37 13.66 -12.38
C LEU A 145 -14.51 12.25 -12.98
N VAL A 146 -13.50 11.84 -13.73
CA VAL A 146 -13.40 10.55 -14.43
C VAL A 146 -12.52 9.56 -13.66
N ARG A 147 -11.48 10.05 -12.95
CA ARG A 147 -10.62 9.21 -12.11
C ARG A 147 -10.28 9.91 -10.81
N LEU A 148 -10.44 9.17 -9.70
CA LEU A 148 -10.07 9.56 -8.35
C LEU A 148 -9.19 8.45 -7.73
N ASP A 149 -7.93 8.77 -7.46
CA ASP A 149 -6.99 7.88 -6.79
C ASP A 149 -6.45 8.55 -5.51
N LEU A 150 -6.97 8.10 -4.37
CA LEU A 150 -6.62 8.55 -3.02
C LEU A 150 -5.92 7.44 -2.21
N ALA A 151 -5.49 6.36 -2.86
CA ALA A 151 -4.93 5.19 -2.20
C ALA A 151 -3.60 5.47 -1.46
N ASP A 152 -3.27 4.66 -0.45
CA ASP A 152 -2.05 4.82 0.37
C ASP A 152 -1.92 6.24 0.99
N ASN A 153 -2.90 6.61 1.80
CA ASN A 153 -2.98 7.86 2.56
C ASN A 153 -3.45 7.57 4.01
N SER A 154 -3.71 8.60 4.81
CA SER A 154 -4.22 8.50 6.19
C SER A 154 -5.67 8.99 6.34
N LEU A 155 -6.49 8.87 5.28
CA LEU A 155 -7.88 9.32 5.27
C LEU A 155 -8.75 8.45 6.19
N ARG A 156 -9.70 9.07 6.90
CA ARG A 156 -10.56 8.47 7.94
C ARG A 156 -12.04 8.70 7.63
N GLY A 157 -12.92 8.13 8.44
CA GLY A 157 -14.36 8.38 8.34
C GLY A 157 -15.05 7.60 7.20
N PRO A 158 -16.35 7.85 6.95
CA PRO A 158 -17.14 7.11 5.98
C PRO A 158 -16.85 7.50 4.54
N ILE A 159 -17.12 6.58 3.62
CA ILE A 159 -17.15 6.86 2.17
C ILE A 159 -18.42 7.69 1.87
N PRO A 160 -18.32 8.93 1.35
CA PRO A 160 -19.46 9.85 1.24
C PRO A 160 -20.38 9.48 0.05
N ALA A 161 -21.32 8.57 0.31
CA ALA A 161 -22.23 8.01 -0.69
C ALA A 161 -22.98 9.08 -1.51
N ALA A 162 -23.53 10.09 -0.84
CA ALA A 162 -24.31 11.16 -1.45
C ALA A 162 -23.45 12.05 -2.37
N ALA A 163 -22.21 12.34 -1.98
CA ALA A 163 -21.29 13.13 -2.80
C ALA A 163 -20.80 12.34 -4.03
N LEU A 164 -20.47 11.06 -3.84
CA LEU A 164 -20.07 10.17 -4.94
C LEU A 164 -21.19 9.95 -5.96
N ALA A 165 -22.47 9.90 -5.53
CA ALA A 165 -23.60 9.73 -6.44
C ALA A 165 -23.73 10.84 -7.52
N ASN A 166 -23.12 12.01 -7.32
CA ASN A 166 -23.09 13.08 -8.31
C ASN A 166 -21.98 12.92 -9.38
N LEU A 167 -21.10 11.92 -9.24
CA LEU A 167 -19.93 11.67 -10.10
C LEU A 167 -20.25 10.63 -11.19
N THR A 168 -21.31 10.85 -11.96
CA THR A 168 -21.87 9.84 -12.89
C THR A 168 -20.90 9.38 -14.01
N ASP A 169 -19.88 10.17 -14.32
CA ASP A 169 -18.81 9.87 -15.28
C ASP A 169 -17.56 9.18 -14.68
N LEU A 170 -17.55 8.87 -13.37
CA LEU A 170 -16.40 8.28 -12.69
C LEU A 170 -16.16 6.84 -13.18
N LEU A 171 -14.95 6.58 -13.70
CA LEU A 171 -14.49 5.28 -14.19
C LEU A 171 -13.55 4.57 -13.21
N THR A 172 -12.79 5.33 -12.42
CA THR A 172 -11.81 4.80 -11.43
C THR A 172 -12.01 5.47 -10.08
N LEU A 173 -12.17 4.66 -9.02
CA LEU A 173 -12.21 5.10 -7.62
C LEU A 173 -11.32 4.18 -6.77
N ARG A 174 -10.16 4.70 -6.35
CA ARG A 174 -9.19 3.96 -5.53
C ARG A 174 -9.04 4.61 -4.17
N LEU A 175 -9.33 3.82 -3.14
CA LEU A 175 -9.41 4.21 -1.73
C LEU A 175 -8.62 3.25 -0.83
N GLN A 176 -7.93 2.26 -1.41
CA GLN A 176 -7.22 1.24 -0.63
C GLN A 176 -6.08 1.81 0.21
N ASP A 177 -5.69 1.07 1.25
CA ASP A 177 -4.61 1.46 2.17
C ASP A 177 -4.84 2.83 2.82
N ASN A 178 -6.00 2.97 3.47
CA ASN A 178 -6.39 4.14 4.25
C ASN A 178 -6.98 3.68 5.61
N LEU A 179 -7.60 4.60 6.35
CA LEU A 179 -8.24 4.36 7.65
C LEU A 179 -9.76 4.61 7.59
N LEU A 180 -10.39 4.37 6.43
CA LEU A 180 -11.82 4.62 6.20
C LEU A 180 -12.67 3.63 7.01
N THR A 181 -13.76 4.13 7.60
CA THR A 181 -14.62 3.42 8.56
C THR A 181 -16.07 3.35 8.08
N GLY A 182 -16.89 2.50 8.69
CA GLY A 182 -18.33 2.46 8.44
C GLY A 182 -18.74 1.55 7.27
N LEU A 183 -19.97 1.72 6.80
CA LEU A 183 -20.59 0.82 5.82
C LEU A 183 -20.13 1.11 4.39
N LEU A 184 -20.02 0.06 3.58
CA LEU A 184 -19.89 0.20 2.12
C LEU A 184 -21.21 0.72 1.51
N PRO A 185 -21.22 1.90 0.87
CA PRO A 185 -22.40 2.37 0.15
C PRO A 185 -22.60 1.58 -1.15
N ASP A 186 -23.84 1.53 -1.66
CA ASP A 186 -24.13 0.84 -2.94
C ASP A 186 -23.69 1.67 -4.17
N LEU A 187 -22.37 1.70 -4.39
CA LEU A 187 -21.77 2.35 -5.55
C LEU A 187 -22.10 1.62 -6.88
N ALA A 188 -22.60 0.39 -6.85
CA ALA A 188 -22.94 -0.31 -8.10
C ALA A 188 -24.15 0.31 -8.80
N THR A 189 -25.12 0.82 -8.02
CA THR A 189 -26.27 1.57 -8.52
C THR A 189 -25.98 3.07 -8.68
N ALA A 190 -25.28 3.68 -7.71
CA ALA A 190 -24.96 5.12 -7.75
C ALA A 190 -23.94 5.51 -8.84
N LEU A 191 -23.01 4.62 -9.19
CA LEU A 191 -21.95 4.86 -10.17
C LEU A 191 -21.97 3.82 -11.31
N PRO A 192 -22.89 3.96 -12.28
CA PRO A 192 -23.07 2.95 -13.33
C PRO A 192 -21.81 2.75 -14.18
N ARG A 193 -21.08 3.83 -14.48
CA ARG A 193 -19.88 3.83 -15.33
C ARG A 193 -18.59 3.35 -14.63
N LEU A 194 -18.60 3.21 -13.30
CA LEU A 194 -17.41 2.83 -12.52
C LEU A 194 -16.92 1.45 -12.93
N ALA A 195 -15.66 1.35 -13.34
CA ALA A 195 -15.05 0.15 -13.91
C ALA A 195 -13.86 -0.37 -13.07
N ASP A 196 -13.12 0.52 -12.42
CA ASP A 196 -12.05 0.21 -11.47
C ASP A 196 -12.44 0.76 -10.09
N PHE A 197 -12.60 -0.14 -9.12
CA PHE A 197 -12.90 0.20 -7.72
C PHE A 197 -12.07 -0.66 -6.78
N ASN A 198 -11.45 -0.02 -5.80
CA ASN A 198 -10.72 -0.72 -4.74
C ASN A 198 -10.81 0.06 -3.42
N ALA A 199 -11.29 -0.60 -2.36
CA ALA A 199 -11.37 -0.12 -0.99
C ALA A 199 -10.80 -1.14 0.01
N SER A 200 -9.87 -1.99 -0.43
CA SER A 200 -9.15 -2.93 0.42
C SER A 200 -8.29 -2.22 1.48
N ASN A 201 -7.87 -2.95 2.52
CA ASN A 201 -6.98 -2.46 3.58
C ASN A 201 -7.47 -1.16 4.24
N ASN A 202 -8.72 -1.16 4.70
CA ASN A 202 -9.36 -0.08 5.45
C ASN A 202 -10.03 -0.66 6.73
N GLN A 203 -10.78 0.18 7.44
CA GLN A 203 -11.54 -0.18 8.66
C GLN A 203 -13.06 -0.29 8.38
N LEU A 204 -13.44 -0.69 7.15
CA LEU A 204 -14.84 -0.79 6.75
C LEU A 204 -15.55 -1.96 7.42
N SER A 205 -16.86 -1.84 7.60
CA SER A 205 -17.69 -2.79 8.34
C SER A 205 -19.05 -3.06 7.69
N GLY A 206 -19.69 -4.16 8.12
CA GLY A 206 -21.02 -4.56 7.66
C GLY A 206 -21.02 -5.40 6.38
N ARG A 207 -22.21 -5.60 5.79
CA ARG A 207 -22.38 -6.50 4.65
C ARG A 207 -21.83 -5.87 3.37
N VAL A 208 -20.98 -6.60 2.64
CA VAL A 208 -20.60 -6.23 1.26
C VAL A 208 -21.81 -6.42 0.33
N PRO A 209 -22.28 -5.39 -0.39
CA PRO A 209 -23.42 -5.53 -1.29
C PRO A 209 -23.08 -6.49 -2.45
N ASP A 210 -24.01 -7.39 -2.78
CA ASP A 210 -23.75 -8.46 -3.76
C ASP A 210 -23.48 -7.93 -5.18
N ALA A 211 -24.10 -6.81 -5.58
CA ALA A 211 -23.84 -6.14 -6.85
C ALA A 211 -22.40 -5.58 -6.94
N LEU A 212 -21.90 -4.97 -5.86
CA LEU A 212 -20.53 -4.49 -5.72
C LEU A 212 -19.52 -5.65 -5.78
N ARG A 213 -19.77 -6.71 -5.03
CA ARG A 213 -18.97 -7.94 -5.02
C ARG A 213 -18.89 -8.58 -6.41
N ALA A 214 -20.02 -8.66 -7.12
CA ALA A 214 -20.07 -9.22 -8.47
C ALA A 214 -19.39 -8.34 -9.52
N LYS A 215 -19.47 -7.01 -9.39
CA LYS A 215 -18.89 -6.06 -10.35
C LYS A 215 -17.38 -5.89 -10.23
N PHE A 216 -16.84 -5.89 -9.00
CA PHE A 216 -15.42 -5.57 -8.74
C PHE A 216 -14.60 -6.72 -8.13
N GLY A 217 -15.24 -7.84 -7.75
CA GLY A 217 -14.58 -8.98 -7.11
C GLY A 217 -14.24 -8.74 -5.64
N LEU A 218 -13.92 -9.82 -4.91
CA LEU A 218 -13.66 -9.73 -3.46
C LEU A 218 -12.30 -9.07 -3.11
N ALA A 219 -11.32 -9.11 -4.02
CA ALA A 219 -10.01 -8.51 -3.80
C ALA A 219 -10.11 -7.01 -3.46
N SER A 220 -11.03 -6.29 -4.13
CA SER A 220 -11.34 -4.87 -3.91
C SER A 220 -11.89 -4.53 -2.53
N PHE A 221 -12.18 -5.52 -1.68
CA PHE A 221 -12.71 -5.37 -0.32
C PHE A 221 -11.82 -6.05 0.74
N ALA A 222 -10.74 -6.74 0.33
CA ALA A 222 -9.87 -7.52 1.21
C ALA A 222 -9.24 -6.67 2.33
N GLY A 223 -8.85 -7.29 3.44
CA GLY A 223 -8.17 -6.60 4.55
C GLY A 223 -9.09 -5.83 5.50
N ASN A 224 -10.35 -5.56 5.15
CA ASN A 224 -11.32 -4.93 6.05
C ASN A 224 -11.91 -5.95 7.03
N ALA A 225 -11.44 -5.97 8.28
CA ALA A 225 -11.83 -6.98 9.27
C ALA A 225 -13.31 -6.93 9.69
N GLY A 226 -13.99 -5.79 9.52
CA GLY A 226 -15.41 -5.63 9.87
C GLY A 226 -16.40 -6.07 8.78
N LEU A 227 -15.92 -6.43 7.59
CA LEU A 227 -16.81 -6.80 6.47
C LEU A 227 -17.31 -8.24 6.58
N CYS A 228 -18.59 -8.43 6.26
CA CYS A 228 -19.27 -9.72 6.25
C CYS A 228 -20.03 -9.95 4.93
N GLY A 229 -20.44 -11.18 4.67
CA GLY A 229 -21.09 -11.56 3.41
C GLY A 229 -21.92 -12.83 3.50
N THR A 230 -22.60 -13.15 2.41
CA THR A 230 -23.41 -14.36 2.24
C THR A 230 -22.63 -15.53 1.63
N VAL A 231 -21.38 -15.30 1.20
CA VAL A 231 -20.53 -16.27 0.49
C VAL A 231 -19.08 -16.14 1.00
N PRO A 232 -18.37 -17.24 1.29
CA PRO A 232 -16.94 -17.23 1.62
C PRO A 232 -16.08 -16.56 0.52
N PRO A 233 -14.88 -16.04 0.82
CA PRO A 233 -14.17 -15.97 2.13
C PRO A 233 -14.73 -14.98 3.15
N LEU A 234 -15.82 -14.23 2.88
CA LEU A 234 -16.37 -13.30 3.87
C LEU A 234 -17.11 -14.05 4.98
N PRO A 235 -16.92 -13.70 6.27
CA PRO A 235 -17.67 -14.29 7.37
C PRO A 235 -19.16 -13.97 7.25
N SER A 236 -20.03 -14.88 7.70
CA SER A 236 -21.46 -14.63 7.74
C SER A 236 -21.83 -13.50 8.72
N CYS A 237 -22.69 -12.58 8.29
CA CYS A 237 -23.12 -11.46 9.12
C CYS A 237 -23.96 -11.93 10.32
N SER A 238 -23.38 -11.91 11.52
CA SER A 238 -23.99 -12.45 12.75
C SER A 238 -24.92 -11.49 13.50
N PHE A 239 -24.89 -10.19 13.19
CA PHE A 239 -25.80 -9.18 13.73
C PHE A 239 -26.30 -8.24 12.64
N MET A 240 -27.56 -8.39 12.25
CA MET A 240 -28.35 -7.39 11.53
C MET A 240 -29.77 -7.40 12.12
N PRO A 241 -30.39 -6.25 12.42
CA PRO A 241 -31.82 -6.19 12.63
C PRO A 241 -32.53 -6.77 11.40
N ARG A 242 -33.55 -7.63 11.61
CA ARG A 242 -34.37 -8.12 10.49
C ARG A 242 -35.05 -6.93 9.83
N GLU A 243 -34.65 -6.65 8.59
CA GLU A 243 -35.44 -5.84 7.67
C GLU A 243 -36.81 -6.52 7.52
N PRO A 244 -37.93 -5.84 7.80
CA PRO A 244 -39.24 -6.47 7.82
C PRO A 244 -39.63 -6.91 6.41
N ALA A 245 -39.93 -8.21 6.26
CA ALA A 245 -40.35 -8.78 4.99
C ALA A 245 -41.64 -8.10 4.47
N PRO A 246 -41.79 -7.90 3.15
CA PRO A 246 -42.98 -7.27 2.58
C PRO A 246 -44.19 -8.21 2.70
N THR A 247 -45.02 -8.00 3.72
CA THR A 247 -46.29 -8.72 3.88
C THR A 247 -47.34 -8.15 2.94
N SER A 248 -47.73 -8.94 1.94
CA SER A 248 -48.91 -8.72 1.11
C SER A 248 -50.22 -8.87 1.92
N PRO A 249 -51.34 -8.24 1.48
CA PRO A 249 -52.48 -8.01 2.36
C PRO A 249 -53.45 -9.20 2.43
N SER A 250 -53.94 -9.48 3.63
CA SER A 250 -55.15 -10.30 3.86
C SER A 250 -55.99 -9.71 5.01
N ALA A 251 -57.30 -9.95 4.94
CA ALA A 251 -58.35 -9.11 5.54
C ALA A 251 -58.63 -9.41 7.05
N PRO A 252 -59.43 -8.58 7.75
CA PRO A 252 -59.35 -8.46 9.20
C PRO A 252 -60.35 -9.32 9.99
N ALA A 253 -60.06 -9.49 11.28
CA ALA A 253 -61.03 -9.86 12.30
C ALA A 253 -60.83 -8.99 13.56
N SER A 254 -61.88 -8.22 13.89
CA SER A 254 -62.51 -8.06 15.22
C SER A 254 -61.81 -8.68 16.45
N SER A 255 -61.80 -8.07 17.64
CA SER A 255 -62.57 -6.90 18.12
C SER A 255 -62.17 -6.47 19.54
N THR A 256 -62.38 -5.18 19.88
CA THR A 256 -62.68 -4.62 21.23
C THR A 256 -61.60 -4.74 22.34
N GLN A 257 -61.42 -3.79 23.28
CA GLN A 257 -62.19 -2.59 23.66
C GLN A 257 -61.34 -1.62 24.53
N SER A 258 -61.71 -0.32 24.55
CA SER A 258 -61.37 0.71 25.57
C SER A 258 -59.87 1.12 25.67
N VAL A 259 -59.49 2.37 25.93
CA VAL A 259 -60.10 3.47 26.71
C VAL A 259 -60.00 4.83 25.97
N VAL A 260 -60.89 5.78 26.30
CA VAL A 260 -61.05 7.11 25.65
C VAL A 260 -60.51 8.26 26.55
N PRO A 261 -60.61 9.58 26.25
CA PRO A 261 -59.44 10.45 26.16
C PRO A 261 -59.39 11.59 27.21
N SER A 262 -58.35 12.43 27.15
CA SER A 262 -58.43 13.85 27.55
C SER A 262 -57.28 14.69 26.99
N ASN A 263 -57.62 15.78 26.33
CA ASN A 263 -56.80 16.97 26.04
C ASN A 263 -57.73 18.18 26.19
N PRO A 264 -57.25 19.39 26.54
CA PRO A 264 -57.33 20.44 25.51
C PRO A 264 -56.29 21.59 25.57
N ALA A 265 -56.10 22.22 24.39
CA ALA A 265 -55.85 23.65 24.16
C ALA A 265 -54.50 24.27 24.63
N ALA A 266 -53.89 25.25 23.94
CA ALA A 266 -53.97 25.80 22.56
C ALA A 266 -52.66 26.60 22.31
N SER A 267 -52.33 27.25 21.17
CA SER A 267 -53.07 27.67 19.97
C SER A 267 -52.11 27.99 18.79
N SER A 268 -52.65 28.00 17.56
CA SER A 268 -52.27 28.85 16.39
C SER A 268 -50.84 28.76 15.80
N SER A 269 -50.63 28.78 14.48
CA SER A 269 -51.57 28.87 13.35
C SER A 269 -50.89 28.50 12.01
N SER A 270 -51.64 27.86 11.11
CA SER A 270 -51.28 27.72 9.69
C SER A 270 -52.50 27.99 8.81
N SER A 271 -52.28 28.57 7.63
CA SER A 271 -53.31 28.82 6.60
C SER A 271 -52.64 29.08 5.25
N SER A 272 -53.15 28.63 4.09
CA SER A 272 -54.13 27.57 3.81
C SER A 272 -54.13 27.27 2.30
N VAL A 273 -54.48 26.04 1.95
CA VAL A 273 -54.62 25.47 0.59
C VAL A 273 -55.64 26.15 -0.34
N ALA A 274 -55.41 26.05 -1.67
CA ALA A 274 -56.35 25.65 -2.75
C ALA A 274 -55.66 25.87 -4.14
N SER A 275 -56.00 25.27 -5.30
CA SER A 275 -57.16 24.41 -5.66
C SER A 275 -56.87 23.54 -6.92
N SER A 276 -57.48 22.35 -6.93
CA SER A 276 -58.00 21.49 -8.03
C SER A 276 -57.85 21.84 -9.53
N SER A 277 -57.60 20.78 -10.33
CA SER A 277 -57.79 20.63 -11.79
C SER A 277 -59.25 20.79 -12.29
N PRO A 278 -59.53 20.83 -13.62
CA PRO A 278 -59.98 19.59 -14.29
C PRO A 278 -59.67 19.40 -15.81
N ALA A 279 -59.67 18.12 -16.22
CA ALA A 279 -60.16 17.48 -17.46
C ALA A 279 -59.97 18.06 -18.91
N LEU A 280 -59.26 17.25 -19.72
CA LEU A 280 -59.70 16.62 -21.00
C LEU A 280 -60.02 17.47 -22.26
N ALA A 281 -59.14 17.38 -23.28
CA ALA A 281 -59.51 17.43 -24.71
C ALA A 281 -58.46 16.76 -25.64
N THR A 282 -58.95 16.04 -26.65
CA THR A 282 -58.26 15.51 -27.87
C THR A 282 -59.22 15.72 -29.06
N PRO A 283 -58.84 15.62 -30.35
CA PRO A 283 -57.57 15.20 -30.98
C PRO A 283 -56.96 16.39 -31.80
N GLU A 284 -56.06 16.30 -32.80
CA GLU A 284 -55.33 15.23 -33.53
C GLU A 284 -53.79 15.50 -33.43
N GLY A 285 -52.81 14.97 -34.18
CA GLY A 285 -52.68 13.99 -35.28
C GLY A 285 -51.60 14.41 -36.30
N VAL A 286 -50.48 13.68 -36.37
CA VAL A 286 -49.60 13.39 -37.55
C VAL A 286 -48.39 12.59 -37.05
N ALA A 287 -47.84 11.71 -37.89
CA ALA A 287 -47.04 10.55 -37.48
C ALA A 287 -45.53 10.63 -37.81
N GLY A 288 -44.76 9.74 -37.16
CA GLY A 288 -43.36 9.46 -37.51
C GLY A 288 -42.83 8.21 -36.78
N LYS A 289 -42.99 7.02 -37.38
CA LYS A 289 -42.43 5.74 -36.88
C LYS A 289 -41.32 5.26 -37.81
N GLY A 290 -40.24 4.71 -37.23
CA GLY A 290 -39.24 3.91 -37.93
C GLY A 290 -38.83 2.72 -37.06
N GLY A 291 -39.42 1.55 -37.32
CA GLY A 291 -39.06 0.28 -36.67
C GLY A 291 -38.46 -0.70 -37.68
N LEU A 292 -37.57 -1.58 -37.23
CA LEU A 292 -36.88 -2.54 -38.10
C LEU A 292 -37.86 -3.56 -38.72
N SER A 293 -37.67 -3.83 -40.01
CA SER A 293 -38.51 -4.74 -40.80
C SER A 293 -38.49 -6.18 -40.27
N THR A 294 -39.63 -6.85 -40.34
CA THR A 294 -39.83 -8.27 -39.98
C THR A 294 -38.81 -9.21 -40.66
N GLY A 295 -38.31 -8.86 -41.85
CA GLY A 295 -37.27 -9.62 -42.54
C GLY A 295 -35.92 -9.64 -41.81
N ALA A 296 -35.56 -8.57 -41.09
CA ALA A 296 -34.33 -8.51 -40.30
C ALA A 296 -34.41 -9.42 -39.06
N ILE A 297 -35.60 -9.48 -38.43
CA ILE A 297 -35.86 -10.36 -37.28
C ILE A 297 -35.80 -11.83 -37.70
N ALA A 298 -36.39 -12.17 -38.87
CA ALA A 298 -36.29 -13.52 -39.44
C ALA A 298 -34.83 -13.91 -39.77
N GLY A 299 -34.04 -13.00 -40.34
CA GLY A 299 -32.63 -13.25 -40.67
C GLY A 299 -31.77 -13.58 -39.45
N ILE A 300 -31.95 -12.86 -38.32
CA ILE A 300 -31.21 -13.09 -37.08
C ILE A 300 -31.56 -14.47 -36.47
N ALA A 301 -32.84 -14.87 -36.51
CA ALA A 301 -33.28 -16.17 -36.01
C ALA A 301 -32.68 -17.33 -36.82
N VAL A 302 -32.65 -17.23 -38.15
CA VAL A 302 -32.05 -18.25 -39.03
C VAL A 302 -30.53 -18.33 -38.84
N GLY A 303 -29.84 -17.19 -38.72
CA GLY A 303 -28.40 -17.15 -38.47
C GLY A 303 -27.99 -17.86 -37.18
N ASN A 304 -28.69 -17.59 -36.07
CA ASN A 304 -28.44 -18.26 -34.79
C ASN A 304 -28.76 -19.77 -34.83
N GLY A 305 -29.79 -20.18 -35.57
CA GLY A 305 -30.13 -21.59 -35.77
C GLY A 305 -29.02 -22.36 -36.50
N LEU A 306 -28.49 -21.80 -37.60
CA LEU A 306 -27.39 -22.40 -38.35
C LEU A 306 -26.08 -22.44 -37.54
N PHE A 307 -25.79 -21.42 -36.74
CA PHE A 307 -24.63 -21.38 -35.85
C PHE A 307 -24.68 -22.47 -34.76
N LEU A 308 -25.85 -22.67 -34.13
CA LEU A 308 -26.08 -23.76 -33.18
C LEU A 308 -25.95 -25.14 -33.83
N PHE A 309 -26.42 -25.31 -35.06
CA PHE A 309 -26.26 -26.56 -35.80
C PHE A 309 -24.79 -26.88 -36.11
N ALA A 310 -24.00 -25.86 -36.49
CA ALA A 310 -22.56 -26.01 -36.71
C ALA A 310 -21.80 -26.40 -35.43
N LEU A 311 -22.14 -25.77 -34.29
CA LEU A 311 -21.59 -26.10 -32.97
C LEU A 311 -21.93 -27.53 -32.53
N LEU A 312 -23.18 -27.96 -32.71
CA LEU A 312 -23.59 -29.35 -32.44
C LEU A 312 -22.88 -30.35 -33.35
N SER A 313 -22.65 -30.00 -34.62
CA SER A 313 -21.92 -30.85 -35.58
C SER A 313 -20.44 -30.99 -35.20
N LEU A 314 -19.81 -29.91 -34.72
CA LEU A 314 -18.45 -29.93 -34.19
C LEU A 314 -18.34 -30.74 -32.88
N LEU A 315 -19.33 -30.64 -31.99
CA LEU A 315 -19.39 -31.46 -30.77
C LEU A 315 -19.55 -32.96 -31.07
N VAL A 316 -20.39 -33.32 -32.05
CA VAL A 316 -20.53 -34.71 -32.49
C VAL A 316 -19.23 -35.20 -33.14
N ALA A 317 -18.58 -34.40 -33.97
CA ALA A 317 -17.26 -34.73 -34.53
C ALA A 317 -16.20 -34.94 -33.44
N TYR A 318 -16.15 -34.06 -32.43
CA TYR A 318 -15.24 -34.19 -31.29
C TYR A 318 -15.49 -35.47 -30.48
N CYS A 319 -16.76 -35.80 -30.20
CA CYS A 319 -17.13 -37.04 -29.52
C CYS A 319 -16.79 -38.29 -30.34
N CYS A 320 -17.01 -38.28 -31.66
CA CYS A 320 -16.63 -39.40 -32.52
C CYS A 320 -15.11 -39.58 -32.67
N CYS A 321 -14.33 -38.51 -32.53
CA CYS A 321 -12.87 -38.56 -32.54
C CYS A 321 -12.24 -38.96 -31.19
N SER A 322 -12.99 -38.97 -30.08
CA SER A 322 -12.47 -39.36 -28.76
C SER A 322 -12.62 -40.86 -28.46
N THR A 323 -13.34 -41.62 -29.27
CA THR A 323 -13.58 -43.06 -29.07
C THR A 323 -12.94 -43.92 -30.16
N GLY A 324 -11.62 -44.14 -30.08
CA GLY A 324 -10.91 -45.06 -30.97
C GLY A 324 -9.51 -45.42 -30.47
N GLY A 325 -9.39 -46.47 -29.64
CA GLY A 325 -8.07 -46.97 -29.22
C GLY A 325 -8.00 -47.92 -28.01
N GLY A 326 -8.35 -49.19 -28.19
CA GLY A 326 -7.57 -50.32 -27.62
C GLY A 326 -7.76 -50.75 -26.14
N SER A 327 -8.53 -51.82 -25.95
CA SER A 327 -8.31 -52.96 -25.02
C SER A 327 -6.82 -53.39 -24.92
N GLU A 328 -6.25 -54.11 -23.95
CA GLU A 328 -6.76 -54.98 -22.85
C GLU A 328 -5.57 -55.31 -21.89
N THR A 329 -5.69 -55.54 -20.57
CA THR A 329 -6.03 -56.85 -19.94
C THR A 329 -6.04 -56.73 -18.40
N ALA A 330 -6.74 -57.63 -17.72
CA ALA A 330 -7.11 -57.50 -16.31
C ALA A 330 -6.22 -58.26 -15.29
N LYS A 331 -6.22 -57.82 -14.03
CA LYS A 331 -6.13 -58.73 -12.87
C LYS A 331 -6.89 -58.22 -11.63
N LYS A 332 -7.83 -59.04 -11.14
CA LYS A 332 -8.66 -58.81 -9.95
C LYS A 332 -7.83 -58.69 -8.66
N ARG A 333 -8.28 -57.82 -7.74
CA ARG A 333 -8.41 -58.18 -6.31
C ARG A 333 -9.53 -57.37 -5.63
N LYS A 334 -10.18 -57.97 -4.62
CA LYS A 334 -11.48 -57.57 -4.08
C LYS A 334 -11.46 -57.58 -2.54
N ARG A 335 -11.69 -56.42 -1.93
CA ARG A 335 -12.20 -56.15 -0.56
C ARG A 335 -12.37 -54.62 -0.46
N GLY A 336 -13.44 -54.04 0.09
CA GLY A 336 -14.56 -54.61 0.83
C GLY A 336 -14.51 -54.19 2.30
N GLY A 337 -15.06 -53.01 2.61
CA GLY A 337 -15.16 -52.43 3.95
C GLY A 337 -15.88 -51.08 3.90
N ARG A 338 -16.92 -50.92 4.72
CA ARG A 338 -17.77 -49.73 4.86
C ARG A 338 -18.09 -49.58 6.35
N VAL A 339 -18.54 -48.41 6.77
CA VAL A 339 -18.97 -48.02 8.15
C VAL A 339 -17.77 -47.65 9.04
N GLY A 340 -17.81 -46.57 9.85
CA GLY A 340 -18.93 -45.65 10.11
C GLY A 340 -18.48 -44.28 10.64
N LEU A 341 -19.46 -43.40 10.87
CA LEU A 341 -19.30 -42.13 11.57
C LEU A 341 -19.10 -42.38 13.07
N GLU A 342 -18.39 -41.48 13.74
CA GLU A 342 -18.69 -41.09 15.12
C GLU A 342 -18.29 -39.62 15.33
N ASP A 343 -19.24 -38.82 15.84
CA ASP A 343 -19.03 -37.41 16.21
C ASP A 343 -18.24 -37.32 17.52
N GLY A 344 -17.46 -36.25 17.69
CA GLY A 344 -16.59 -36.07 18.87
C GLY A 344 -16.20 -34.61 19.11
N ASP A 345 -17.18 -33.79 19.47
CA ASP A 345 -16.93 -32.47 20.07
C ASP A 345 -16.53 -32.62 21.55
N GLY A 346 -15.75 -31.68 22.08
CA GLY A 346 -15.35 -31.64 23.50
C GLY A 346 -13.86 -31.39 23.72
N GLY A 347 -13.48 -30.12 23.93
CA GLY A 347 -12.14 -29.75 24.35
C GLY A 347 -11.90 -29.95 25.86
N MET A 348 -10.62 -29.97 26.28
CA MET A 348 -10.24 -29.79 27.69
C MET A 348 -8.83 -29.21 27.81
N PHE A 349 -8.70 -27.99 28.35
CA PHE A 349 -7.42 -27.49 28.87
C PHE A 349 -7.18 -28.08 30.26
N GLY A 350 -6.02 -28.72 30.48
CA GLY A 350 -5.61 -29.23 31.78
C GLY A 350 -4.96 -28.16 32.64
N HIS A 351 -5.59 -27.79 33.76
CA HIS A 351 -5.06 -26.82 34.74
C HIS A 351 -4.57 -27.55 36.01
N GLY A 352 -3.48 -27.06 36.61
CA GLY A 352 -3.11 -27.34 38.00
C GLY A 352 -1.82 -26.60 38.35
N LYS A 353 -1.64 -25.95 39.50
CA LYS A 353 -2.47 -25.69 40.70
C LYS A 353 -2.29 -24.18 41.04
N GLY A 354 -3.12 -23.48 41.82
CA GLY A 354 -4.27 -23.86 42.62
C GLY A 354 -4.25 -23.11 43.95
N MET A 355 -4.87 -21.93 44.02
CA MET A 355 -5.30 -21.26 45.27
C MET A 355 -6.50 -20.34 44.98
N GLN A 356 -7.51 -20.40 45.84
CA GLN A 356 -8.81 -19.72 45.76
C GLN A 356 -9.35 -19.54 47.20
N PRO A 357 -10.44 -18.78 47.45
CA PRO A 357 -10.95 -17.61 46.72
C PRO A 357 -11.38 -16.44 47.65
N ALA A 358 -11.68 -15.28 47.06
CA ALA A 358 -12.69 -14.36 47.59
C ALA A 358 -13.65 -13.96 46.45
N ARG A 359 -14.96 -13.90 46.72
CA ARG A 359 -16.01 -13.77 45.69
C ARG A 359 -16.34 -12.31 45.34
N PRO A 360 -16.94 -12.05 44.16
CA PRO A 360 -16.95 -10.73 43.53
C PRO A 360 -18.11 -9.84 43.97
N GLY A 361 -17.94 -8.53 43.82
CA GLY A 361 -18.99 -7.53 43.97
C GLY A 361 -18.86 -6.38 42.98
N SER A 362 -19.96 -6.08 42.28
CA SER A 362 -20.23 -4.88 41.50
C SER A 362 -19.39 -4.57 40.24
N ALA A 363 -20.08 -4.30 39.15
CA ALA A 363 -19.51 -3.66 37.97
C ALA A 363 -19.09 -2.21 38.29
N GLY A 364 -17.83 -1.87 38.01
CA GLY A 364 -17.27 -0.53 38.18
C GLY A 364 -16.81 0.05 36.83
N ARG A 365 -17.54 1.05 36.32
CA ARG A 365 -17.13 1.84 35.15
C ARG A 365 -16.05 2.84 35.58
N CYS A 366 -14.80 2.61 35.19
CA CYS A 366 -13.70 3.57 35.21
C CYS A 366 -12.75 3.25 34.05
N SER A 367 -11.97 4.18 33.48
CA SER A 367 -12.09 5.64 33.31
C SER A 367 -10.96 6.00 32.33
N ASP A 368 -11.12 7.00 31.46
CA ASP A 368 -9.97 7.55 30.72
C ASP A 368 -9.02 8.25 31.72
N GLY A 369 -8.06 7.49 32.23
CA GLY A 369 -6.95 8.01 33.01
C GLY A 369 -5.97 8.71 32.08
N GLY A 370 -6.00 10.04 32.07
CA GLY A 370 -5.04 10.84 31.31
C GLY A 370 -3.63 10.66 31.85
N ASP A 371 -2.86 9.77 31.23
CA ASP A 371 -1.46 9.53 31.57
C ASP A 371 -0.60 10.65 30.93
N SER A 372 0.25 11.28 31.74
CA SER A 372 0.99 12.48 31.36
C SER A 372 2.07 12.18 30.32
N ASP A 373 1.89 12.69 29.09
CA ASP A 373 2.72 12.45 27.88
C ASP A 373 4.22 12.84 27.99
N GLY A 374 4.68 13.39 29.13
CA GLY A 374 6.03 13.92 29.30
C GLY A 374 7.10 12.93 29.78
N ALA A 375 6.74 11.81 30.42
CA ALA A 375 7.70 11.06 31.25
C ALA A 375 8.54 9.99 30.52
N ARG A 376 8.24 9.62 29.26
CA ARG A 376 8.82 8.40 28.63
C ARG A 376 9.19 8.50 27.14
N SER A 377 9.31 9.70 26.58
CA SER A 377 9.69 9.91 25.17
C SER A 377 11.20 9.81 24.95
N LYS A 378 11.81 8.66 25.28
CA LYS A 378 13.27 8.40 25.14
C LYS A 378 13.52 7.25 24.16
N LEU A 379 14.68 7.27 23.50
CA LEU A 379 15.17 6.12 22.72
C LEU A 379 15.43 4.92 23.65
N VAL A 380 14.84 3.78 23.32
CA VAL A 380 15.07 2.50 24.01
C VAL A 380 16.08 1.69 23.19
N PHE A 381 17.26 1.46 23.76
CA PHE A 381 18.37 0.74 23.11
C PHE A 381 18.42 -0.73 23.51
N PHE A 382 18.76 -1.59 22.55
CA PHE A 382 18.89 -3.03 22.78
C PHE A 382 20.32 -3.45 23.13
N GLY A 383 20.54 -3.69 24.42
CA GLY A 383 21.58 -4.58 24.94
C GLY A 383 23.02 -4.17 24.64
N VAL A 384 23.58 -3.36 25.54
CA VAL A 384 24.85 -3.73 26.18
C VAL A 384 24.64 -3.47 27.67
N ASP A 385 25.04 -4.46 28.47
CA ASP A 385 24.90 -4.65 29.92
C ASP A 385 23.82 -5.70 30.29
N GLY A 386 24.23 -6.66 31.12
CA GLY A 386 23.37 -7.70 31.69
C GLY A 386 22.87 -7.30 33.07
N GLU A 387 21.87 -8.05 33.54
CA GLU A 387 21.20 -7.92 34.85
C GLU A 387 20.28 -6.70 35.06
N GLY A 388 19.17 -6.98 35.76
CA GLY A 388 18.58 -6.07 36.74
C GLY A 388 17.77 -4.88 36.22
N GLY A 389 16.45 -4.94 36.44
CA GLY A 389 15.69 -3.70 36.60
C GLY A 389 16.07 -3.05 37.94
N GLY A 390 16.43 -1.76 37.91
CA GLY A 390 16.71 -0.95 39.08
C GLY A 390 16.37 0.51 38.80
N ASN A 391 15.74 1.18 39.76
CA ASN A 391 15.54 2.63 39.72
C ASN A 391 16.87 3.30 40.09
N ASP A 392 17.30 4.30 39.32
CA ASP A 392 18.29 5.28 39.78
C ASP A 392 17.77 6.68 39.43
N GLU A 393 17.07 7.27 40.39
CA GLU A 393 17.02 8.73 40.55
C GLU A 393 18.37 9.15 41.14
N ALA A 394 19.09 10.06 40.47
CA ALA A 394 20.30 10.64 41.00
C ALA A 394 20.36 12.13 40.60
N ASP A 395 20.25 12.98 41.61
CA ASP A 395 20.46 14.42 41.50
C ASP A 395 21.92 14.74 41.10
N ASP A 396 22.11 15.81 40.34
CA ASP A 396 23.44 16.39 40.07
C ASP A 396 23.44 17.85 40.55
N ASP A 397 24.11 18.08 41.68
CA ASP A 397 24.40 19.42 42.23
C ASP A 397 25.92 19.64 42.26
N GLY A 398 26.34 20.88 42.04
CA GLY A 398 27.63 21.19 41.44
C GLY A 398 28.87 21.05 42.33
N GLY A 399 30.04 20.98 41.67
CA GLY A 399 31.33 20.98 42.37
C GLY A 399 32.54 21.13 41.44
N SER A 400 33.04 22.35 41.28
CA SER A 400 34.34 22.62 40.63
C SER A 400 35.52 22.39 41.60
N ASP A 401 36.59 21.73 41.17
CA ASP A 401 37.95 22.33 41.17
C ASP A 401 38.99 21.50 40.38
N SER A 402 40.28 21.80 40.52
CA SER A 402 41.24 21.82 39.40
C SER A 402 42.49 20.93 39.50
N SER A 403 43.00 20.57 38.31
CA SER A 403 44.40 20.25 37.97
C SER A 403 45.12 19.02 38.58
N ALA A 404 45.55 18.09 37.70
CA ALA A 404 46.92 17.59 37.57
C ALA A 404 47.01 16.50 36.48
N GLY A 405 48.00 16.56 35.60
CA GLY A 405 48.12 15.63 34.47
C GLY A 405 48.96 14.38 34.76
N ARG A 406 48.62 13.27 34.10
CA ARG A 406 49.57 12.16 33.82
C ARG A 406 49.17 11.41 32.56
N ARG A 407 50.12 11.21 31.63
CA ARG A 407 49.98 10.29 30.50
C ARG A 407 49.97 8.86 31.02
N ALA A 408 48.99 8.06 30.61
CA ALA A 408 49.05 6.61 30.66
C ALA A 408 48.41 6.04 29.38
N SER A 409 49.17 5.22 28.67
CA SER A 409 48.76 4.53 27.45
C SER A 409 48.26 3.12 27.75
N GLY A 410 47.18 2.69 27.09
CA GLY A 410 46.80 1.28 26.99
C GLY A 410 45.52 0.90 27.74
N GLY A 411 44.66 0.11 27.08
CA GLY A 411 43.47 -0.50 27.69
C GLY A 411 42.13 0.15 27.34
N TRP A 412 41.75 0.17 26.05
CA TRP A 412 40.36 0.44 25.66
C TRP A 412 39.50 -0.78 26.02
N THR A 413 38.91 -0.80 27.21
CA THR A 413 38.02 -1.88 27.66
C THR A 413 36.69 -1.84 26.89
N ALA A 414 36.11 -3.01 26.62
CA ALA A 414 34.90 -3.16 25.78
C ALA A 414 33.70 -2.31 26.25
N GLN A 415 33.65 -1.95 27.53
CA GLN A 415 32.63 -1.09 28.13
C GLN A 415 32.62 0.34 27.54
N GLN A 416 33.78 0.85 27.08
CA GLN A 416 33.87 2.14 26.41
C GLN A 416 33.42 2.08 24.94
N GLN A 417 33.57 0.91 24.29
CA GLN A 417 32.98 0.61 22.97
C GLN A 417 31.45 0.55 23.06
N GLY A 418 30.91 -0.04 24.15
CA GLY A 418 29.47 -0.11 24.43
C GLY A 418 28.83 1.27 24.66
N ARG A 419 29.47 2.14 25.46
CA ARG A 419 29.02 3.54 25.65
C ARG A 419 28.99 4.33 24.33
N ARG A 420 29.91 4.07 23.40
CA ARG A 420 29.91 4.69 22.07
C ARG A 420 28.78 4.20 21.15
N SER A 421 28.11 3.09 21.43
CA SER A 421 27.00 2.62 20.58
C SER A 421 25.69 3.38 20.81
N LYS A 422 25.50 3.96 22.00
CA LYS A 422 24.27 4.68 22.40
C LYS A 422 24.38 6.16 21.99
N PHE A 423 23.27 6.76 21.58
CA PHE A 423 23.14 8.17 21.19
C PHE A 423 21.79 8.72 21.65
N GLU A 424 21.61 10.04 21.71
CA GLU A 424 20.37 10.63 22.25
C GLU A 424 19.34 10.94 21.17
N LEU A 425 18.06 11.03 21.56
CA LEU A 425 16.98 11.36 20.63
C LEU A 425 17.22 12.71 19.96
N GLU A 426 17.72 13.69 20.71
CA GLU A 426 18.03 15.00 20.16
C GLU A 426 19.17 14.98 19.14
N GLU A 427 20.16 14.09 19.30
CA GLU A 427 21.22 13.91 18.31
C GLU A 427 20.64 13.35 17.01
N LEU A 428 19.75 12.35 17.11
CA LEU A 428 19.05 11.77 15.96
C LEU A 428 18.16 12.78 15.24
N LEU A 429 17.50 13.68 15.97
CA LEU A 429 16.64 14.73 15.41
C LEU A 429 17.43 15.91 14.82
N ARG A 430 18.69 16.12 15.24
CA ARG A 430 19.61 17.12 14.66
C ARG A 430 20.43 16.57 13.48
N ALA A 431 20.52 15.25 13.34
CA ALA A 431 21.24 14.58 12.26
C ALA A 431 20.70 14.96 10.86
N SER A 432 21.60 15.11 9.88
CA SER A 432 21.18 15.27 8.49
C SER A 432 20.52 13.97 8.00
N ALA A 433 19.25 14.08 7.60
CA ALA A 433 18.42 12.94 7.22
C ALA A 433 17.99 13.02 5.75
N GLU A 434 18.41 12.04 4.95
CA GLU A 434 17.99 11.90 3.54
C GLU A 434 17.06 10.70 3.38
N MET A 435 16.05 10.82 2.52
CA MET A 435 15.15 9.70 2.22
C MET A 435 15.90 8.62 1.43
N VAL A 436 15.85 7.38 1.93
CA VAL A 436 16.37 6.19 1.23
C VAL A 436 15.25 5.49 0.48
N GLY A 437 14.03 5.44 1.05
CA GLY A 437 12.89 4.83 0.37
C GLY A 437 11.58 4.91 1.16
N ARG A 438 10.45 4.75 0.47
CA ARG A 438 9.09 4.75 1.05
C ARG A 438 8.45 3.38 0.87
N GLY A 439 8.12 2.72 1.98
CA GLY A 439 7.41 1.44 2.02
C GLY A 439 5.96 1.57 2.48
N SER A 440 5.25 0.44 2.51
CA SER A 440 3.84 0.36 2.92
C SER A 440 3.62 0.49 4.44
N LEU A 441 4.67 0.29 5.24
CA LEU A 441 4.68 0.51 6.69
C LEU A 441 5.20 1.88 7.12
N GLY A 442 5.93 2.59 6.27
CA GLY A 442 6.71 3.74 6.71
C GLY A 442 7.78 4.18 5.72
N THR A 443 8.50 5.23 6.09
CA THR A 443 9.57 5.84 5.28
C THR A 443 10.91 5.63 5.97
N VAL A 444 11.92 5.22 5.20
CA VAL A 444 13.29 5.00 5.68
C VAL A 444 14.16 6.18 5.29
N TYR A 445 14.95 6.66 6.25
CA TYR A 445 15.92 7.73 6.10
C TYR A 445 17.31 7.21 6.47
N ARG A 446 18.34 7.68 5.77
CA ARG A 446 19.72 7.60 6.26
C ARG A 446 19.98 8.84 7.09
N ALA A 447 20.49 8.67 8.30
CA ALA A 447 20.87 9.76 9.18
C ALA A 447 22.36 9.66 9.53
N ALA A 448 23.10 10.76 9.39
CA ALA A 448 24.49 10.86 9.81
C ALA A 448 24.57 11.38 11.25
N LEU A 449 25.02 10.54 12.18
CA LEU A 449 25.22 10.91 13.59
C LEU A 449 26.46 11.79 13.75
N SER A 450 26.59 12.47 14.90
CA SER A 450 27.66 13.44 15.13
C SER A 450 29.06 12.81 15.16
N ASP A 451 29.15 11.50 15.44
CA ASP A 451 30.37 10.71 15.41
C ASP A 451 30.71 10.07 14.04
N GLY A 452 29.95 10.42 12.99
CA GLY A 452 30.13 9.94 11.63
C GLY A 452 29.53 8.56 11.36
N ARG A 453 28.84 7.92 12.31
CA ARG A 453 28.09 6.69 12.03
C ARG A 453 26.82 6.99 11.24
N MET A 454 26.52 6.14 10.27
CA MET A 454 25.26 6.16 9.52
C MET A 454 24.26 5.20 10.14
N VAL A 455 23.04 5.66 10.41
CA VAL A 455 21.92 4.83 10.87
C VAL A 455 20.74 4.91 9.91
N ALA A 456 20.00 3.81 9.78
CA ALA A 456 18.76 3.75 9.02
C ALA A 456 17.58 3.97 9.99
N VAL A 457 16.90 5.11 9.87
CA VAL A 457 15.73 5.47 10.68
C VAL A 457 14.48 5.16 9.88
N LYS A 458 13.66 4.22 10.36
CA LYS A 458 12.38 3.89 9.76
C LYS A 458 11.24 4.51 10.58
N ARG A 459 10.63 5.57 10.04
CA ARG A 459 9.44 6.21 10.59
C ARG A 459 8.21 5.43 10.14
N LEU A 460 7.58 4.70 11.06
CA LEU A 460 6.34 3.96 10.80
C LEU A 460 5.19 4.95 10.59
N ARG A 461 4.26 4.64 9.68
CA ARG A 461 3.04 5.45 9.49
C ARG A 461 2.09 5.23 10.67
N ASP A 462 1.30 6.25 11.01
CA ASP A 462 0.46 6.30 12.20
C ASP A 462 -0.85 5.47 12.09
N ALA A 463 -0.79 4.40 11.28
CA ALA A 463 -1.85 3.43 11.01
C ALA A 463 -1.66 2.13 11.82
N ASN A 464 -0.76 2.13 12.82
CA ASN A 464 -0.38 0.92 13.55
C ASN A 464 -1.47 0.56 14.59
N PRO A 465 -2.13 -0.61 14.50
CA PRO A 465 -3.29 -0.94 15.32
C PRO A 465 -2.95 -1.51 16.70
N CYS A 466 -1.68 -1.86 16.97
CA CYS A 466 -1.28 -2.50 18.22
C CYS A 466 -1.19 -1.52 19.39
N ALA A 467 -1.51 -2.00 20.60
CA ALA A 467 -1.36 -1.21 21.81
C ALA A 467 0.12 -0.91 22.12
N ARG A 468 0.38 0.11 22.97
CA ARG A 468 1.74 0.48 23.38
C ARG A 468 2.54 -0.72 23.92
N ASP A 469 1.93 -1.50 24.80
CA ASP A 469 2.60 -2.61 25.49
C ASP A 469 2.88 -3.79 24.54
N GLU A 470 2.01 -4.00 23.54
CA GLU A 470 2.25 -4.96 22.47
C GLU A 470 3.42 -4.51 21.59
N PHE A 471 3.46 -3.22 21.21
CA PHE A 471 4.58 -2.66 20.46
C PHE A 471 5.90 -2.86 21.19
N HIS A 472 5.97 -2.55 22.49
CA HIS A 472 7.19 -2.73 23.28
C HIS A 472 7.59 -4.21 23.35
N ARG A 473 6.62 -5.13 23.57
CA ARG A 473 6.87 -6.58 23.55
C ARG A 473 7.41 -7.09 22.21
N TYR A 474 6.90 -6.58 21.08
CA TYR A 474 7.42 -6.94 19.75
C TYR A 474 8.81 -6.34 19.51
N MET A 475 9.07 -5.11 19.96
CA MET A 475 10.39 -4.50 19.85
C MET A 475 11.43 -5.22 20.70
N ASP A 476 11.09 -5.66 21.91
CA ASP A 476 11.94 -6.51 22.75
C ASP A 476 12.28 -7.84 22.09
N LEU A 477 11.33 -8.45 21.38
CA LEU A 477 11.54 -9.68 20.62
C LEU A 477 12.52 -9.44 19.45
N ILE A 478 12.24 -8.45 18.60
CA ILE A 478 13.08 -8.13 17.43
C ILE A 478 14.49 -7.69 17.87
N GLY A 479 14.57 -6.88 18.93
CA GLY A 479 15.80 -6.27 19.42
C GLY A 479 16.79 -7.23 20.08
N ARG A 480 16.33 -8.38 20.60
CA ARG A 480 17.20 -9.43 21.16
C ARG A 480 17.98 -10.19 20.08
N LEU A 481 17.44 -10.30 18.88
CA LEU A 481 18.05 -11.12 17.83
C LEU A 481 19.30 -10.43 17.25
N ARG A 482 20.39 -11.19 17.16
CA ARG A 482 21.69 -10.76 16.62
C ARG A 482 22.29 -11.90 15.80
N HIS A 483 22.51 -11.66 14.50
CA HIS A 483 23.09 -12.64 13.58
C HIS A 483 23.82 -11.90 12.45
N PRO A 484 24.94 -12.41 11.90
CA PRO A 484 25.68 -11.74 10.83
C PRO A 484 24.85 -11.43 9.57
N ASN A 485 23.81 -12.21 9.31
CA ASN A 485 22.91 -12.06 8.15
C ASN A 485 21.53 -11.46 8.52
N LEU A 486 21.42 -10.72 9.63
CA LEU A 486 20.22 -9.99 10.02
C LEU A 486 20.59 -8.54 10.33
N VAL A 487 19.80 -7.59 9.82
CA VAL A 487 20.01 -6.17 10.12
C VAL A 487 19.63 -5.90 11.58
N PRO A 488 20.56 -5.48 12.45
CA PRO A 488 20.28 -5.37 13.87
C PRO A 488 19.42 -4.15 14.19
N LEU A 489 18.29 -4.37 14.87
CA LEU A 489 17.54 -3.29 15.50
C LEU A 489 18.35 -2.75 16.70
N ARG A 490 18.81 -1.50 16.60
CA ARG A 490 19.65 -0.82 17.59
C ARG A 490 18.82 -0.15 18.67
N ALA A 491 17.77 0.55 18.28
CA ALA A 491 16.85 1.23 19.18
C ALA A 491 15.46 1.40 18.57
N PHE A 492 14.49 1.76 19.40
CA PHE A 492 13.21 2.31 18.95
C PHE A 492 12.83 3.56 19.73
N TYR A 493 11.92 4.34 19.15
CA TYR A 493 11.22 5.45 19.79
C TYR A 493 9.72 5.23 19.63
N TYR A 494 8.96 5.48 20.71
CA TYR A 494 7.51 5.38 20.71
C TYR A 494 6.89 6.61 21.38
N ALA A 495 6.14 7.37 20.60
CA ALA A 495 5.24 8.43 21.04
C ALA A 495 3.87 8.27 20.38
N LYS A 496 2.88 9.02 20.89
CA LYS A 496 1.48 8.95 20.46
C LYS A 496 1.32 9.04 18.93
N GLN A 497 2.00 10.00 18.31
CA GLN A 497 1.96 10.29 16.86
C GLN A 497 3.21 9.85 16.08
N GLU A 498 4.24 9.33 16.75
CA GLU A 498 5.52 9.02 16.10
C GLU A 498 6.12 7.71 16.61
N LYS A 499 6.53 6.84 15.68
CA LYS A 499 7.09 5.52 15.97
C LYS A 499 8.30 5.34 15.06
N LEU A 500 9.51 5.34 15.63
CA LEU A 500 10.77 5.22 14.88
C LEU A 500 11.46 3.93 15.24
N LEU A 501 11.98 3.22 14.25
CA LEU A 501 12.87 2.07 14.41
C LEU A 501 14.24 2.43 13.87
N ILE A 502 15.29 2.16 14.64
CA ILE A 502 16.66 2.53 14.30
C ILE A 502 17.44 1.24 14.04
N TYR A 503 17.95 1.13 12.82
CA TYR A 503 18.80 0.03 12.36
C TYR A 503 20.19 0.56 11.96
N ASP A 504 21.15 -0.34 11.78
CA ASP A 504 22.39 0.01 11.06
C ASP A 504 22.07 0.37 9.61
N TYR A 505 22.76 1.38 9.06
CA TYR A 505 22.67 1.70 7.63
C TYR A 505 23.57 0.77 6.82
N LEU A 506 22.98 0.10 5.82
CA LEU A 506 23.67 -0.78 4.89
C LEU A 506 23.81 -0.05 3.54
N PRO A 507 25.05 0.28 3.09
CA PRO A 507 25.24 1.24 2.01
C PRO A 507 25.05 0.66 0.59
N ASN A 508 25.18 -0.65 0.41
CA ASN A 508 25.19 -1.28 -0.91
C ASN A 508 23.78 -1.66 -1.42
N GLY A 509 22.75 -0.98 -0.92
CA GLY A 509 21.36 -1.13 -1.36
C GLY A 509 20.74 -2.48 -0.99
N ASN A 510 19.89 -2.98 -1.89
CA ASN A 510 19.14 -4.22 -1.72
C ASN A 510 19.32 -5.16 -2.93
N LEU A 511 18.98 -6.43 -2.74
CA LEU A 511 19.16 -7.48 -3.75
C LEU A 511 18.26 -7.30 -4.98
N HIS A 512 17.10 -6.66 -4.85
CA HIS A 512 16.21 -6.41 -6.00
C HIS A 512 16.89 -5.47 -7.01
N ASP A 513 17.42 -4.35 -6.54
CA ASP A 513 18.09 -3.36 -7.40
C ASP A 513 19.37 -3.93 -8.03
N ARG A 514 20.09 -4.82 -7.33
CA ARG A 514 21.29 -5.50 -7.87
C ARG A 514 20.96 -6.63 -8.86
N LEU A 515 19.79 -7.26 -8.78
CA LEU A 515 19.32 -8.22 -9.78
C LEU A 515 18.78 -7.50 -11.02
N HIS A 516 17.89 -6.51 -10.86
CA HIS A 516 17.08 -5.96 -11.96
C HIS A 516 17.51 -4.55 -12.43
N GLY A 517 18.25 -3.79 -11.61
CA GLY A 517 18.60 -2.39 -11.89
C GLY A 517 19.78 -2.19 -12.84
N HIS A 518 20.58 -3.23 -13.10
CA HIS A 518 21.78 -3.17 -13.95
C HIS A 518 21.49 -2.65 -15.37
N GLN A 519 20.30 -2.95 -15.91
CA GLN A 519 19.83 -2.53 -17.25
C GLN A 519 19.70 -1.00 -17.40
N MET A 520 19.67 -0.25 -16.30
CA MET A 520 19.49 1.20 -16.27
C MET A 520 20.72 1.95 -15.73
N THR A 521 21.64 1.25 -15.04
CA THR A 521 22.79 1.85 -14.34
C THR A 521 24.14 1.53 -14.97
N GLY A 522 24.24 0.48 -15.80
CA GLY A 522 25.50 0.02 -16.38
C GLY A 522 26.42 -0.71 -15.40
N GLU A 523 25.92 -1.05 -14.20
CA GLU A 523 26.65 -1.91 -13.26
C GLU A 523 26.75 -3.34 -13.80
N THR A 524 27.81 -4.06 -13.44
CA THR A 524 27.94 -5.47 -13.83
C THR A 524 26.84 -6.32 -13.16
N PRO A 525 26.18 -7.22 -13.93
CA PRO A 525 25.25 -8.22 -13.38
C PRO A 525 25.91 -9.07 -12.31
N LEU A 526 25.13 -9.58 -11.36
CA LEU A 526 25.64 -10.51 -10.35
C LEU A 526 26.04 -11.84 -10.99
N ASP A 527 27.29 -12.24 -10.80
CA ASP A 527 27.81 -13.57 -11.14
C ASP A 527 27.15 -14.68 -10.30
N TRP A 528 27.36 -15.92 -10.73
CA TRP A 528 26.75 -17.09 -10.10
C TRP A 528 27.18 -17.29 -8.64
N THR A 529 28.49 -17.27 -8.36
CA THR A 529 29.06 -17.45 -7.01
C THR A 529 28.49 -16.42 -6.03
N THR A 530 28.33 -15.18 -6.47
CA THR A 530 27.76 -14.07 -5.70
C THR A 530 26.27 -14.32 -5.45
N ARG A 531 25.48 -14.69 -6.46
CA ARG A 531 24.05 -15.01 -6.27
C ARG A 531 23.85 -16.12 -5.24
N VAL A 532 24.59 -17.23 -5.33
CA VAL A 532 24.49 -18.32 -4.34
C VAL A 532 24.92 -17.85 -2.94
N THR A 533 26.02 -17.09 -2.84
CA THR A 533 26.51 -16.54 -1.56
C THR A 533 25.49 -15.62 -0.88
N LEU A 534 24.80 -14.78 -1.65
CA LEU A 534 23.77 -13.88 -1.15
C LEU A 534 22.51 -14.64 -0.70
N LEU A 535 22.08 -15.65 -1.47
CA LEU A 535 20.95 -16.51 -1.12
C LEU A 535 21.24 -17.35 0.13
N LEU A 536 22.43 -17.95 0.24
CA LEU A 536 22.86 -18.71 1.42
C LEU A 536 22.92 -17.82 2.67
N SER A 537 23.42 -16.59 2.52
CA SER A 537 23.43 -15.58 3.58
C SER A 537 22.02 -15.26 4.07
N ALA A 538 21.08 -14.98 3.14
CA ALA A 538 19.68 -14.75 3.48
C ALA A 538 19.02 -15.99 4.13
N ALA A 539 19.32 -17.19 3.64
CA ALA A 539 18.83 -18.45 4.21
C ALA A 539 19.29 -18.63 5.66
N ARG A 540 20.57 -18.36 5.97
CA ARG A 540 21.13 -18.43 7.33
C ARG A 540 20.48 -17.41 8.26
N GLY A 541 20.22 -16.19 7.79
CA GLY A 541 19.48 -15.17 8.55
C GLY A 541 18.06 -15.63 8.92
N LEU A 542 17.33 -16.17 7.94
CA LEU A 542 15.96 -16.66 8.13
C LEU A 542 15.90 -17.93 9.00
N ALA A 543 16.83 -18.87 8.81
CA ALA A 543 16.99 -20.04 9.67
C ALA A 543 17.29 -19.66 11.14
N CYS A 544 18.01 -18.57 11.37
CA CYS A 544 18.23 -18.05 12.73
C CYS A 544 16.93 -17.57 13.38
N ILE A 545 16.06 -16.87 12.64
CA ILE A 545 14.73 -16.44 13.12
C ILE A 545 13.89 -17.68 13.47
N HIS A 546 13.80 -18.65 12.55
CA HIS A 546 12.99 -19.86 12.74
C HIS A 546 13.46 -20.70 13.93
N ARG A 547 14.78 -20.80 14.14
CA ARG A 547 15.38 -21.50 15.28
C ARG A 547 15.09 -20.81 16.62
N GLU A 548 15.30 -19.49 16.71
CA GLU A 548 15.09 -18.74 17.95
C GLU A 548 13.62 -18.78 18.39
N TYR A 549 12.70 -18.66 17.44
CA TYR A 549 11.27 -18.55 17.71
C TYR A 549 10.45 -19.80 17.44
N ARG A 550 11.12 -20.97 17.38
CA ARG A 550 10.51 -22.27 17.05
C ARG A 550 9.26 -22.57 17.86
N ASP A 551 9.33 -22.46 19.18
CA ASP A 551 8.23 -22.83 20.09
C ASP A 551 7.04 -21.87 19.98
N SER A 552 7.31 -20.60 19.66
CA SER A 552 6.29 -19.58 19.38
C SER A 552 5.79 -19.58 17.92
N THR A 553 6.42 -20.37 17.03
CA THR A 553 6.16 -20.43 15.58
C THR A 553 6.22 -19.08 14.84
N ILE A 554 6.95 -18.09 15.38
CA ILE A 554 6.98 -16.74 14.81
C ILE A 554 7.77 -16.75 13.50
N PRO A 555 7.20 -16.24 12.40
CA PRO A 555 7.87 -16.08 11.12
C PRO A 555 8.43 -14.67 10.94
N HIS A 556 9.15 -14.47 9.84
CA HIS A 556 9.45 -13.14 9.31
C HIS A 556 8.22 -12.48 8.68
N GLY A 557 7.44 -13.22 7.88
CA GLY A 557 6.19 -12.78 7.28
C GLY A 557 6.29 -11.69 6.21
N ASN A 558 7.49 -11.42 5.68
CA ASN A 558 7.73 -10.40 4.64
C ASN A 558 9.06 -10.63 3.89
N ILE A 559 9.32 -11.86 3.43
CA ILE A 559 10.53 -12.17 2.66
C ILE A 559 10.32 -11.78 1.18
N LYS A 560 11.30 -11.06 0.63
CA LYS A 560 11.39 -10.57 -0.76
C LYS A 560 12.77 -9.95 -1.03
N SER A 561 13.15 -9.79 -2.29
CA SER A 561 14.48 -9.26 -2.67
C SER A 561 14.76 -7.83 -2.18
N THR A 562 13.73 -6.98 -2.11
CA THR A 562 13.84 -5.62 -1.52
C THR A 562 14.09 -5.61 -0.01
N ASN A 563 13.88 -6.73 0.69
CA ASN A 563 14.15 -6.89 2.13
C ASN A 563 15.45 -7.66 2.42
N VAL A 564 16.26 -7.95 1.40
CA VAL A 564 17.63 -8.46 1.55
C VAL A 564 18.57 -7.31 1.23
N LEU A 565 19.15 -6.70 2.26
CA LEU A 565 20.08 -5.57 2.14
C LEU A 565 21.52 -6.05 2.05
N LEU A 566 22.38 -5.27 1.41
CA LEU A 566 23.80 -5.59 1.25
C LEU A 566 24.66 -4.70 2.15
N ASP A 567 25.47 -5.32 3.00
CA ASP A 567 26.44 -4.60 3.82
C ASP A 567 27.60 -4.04 2.97
N LYS A 568 28.46 -3.24 3.60
CA LYS A 568 29.63 -2.62 2.96
C LYS A 568 30.63 -3.61 2.33
N ASN A 569 30.60 -4.88 2.73
CA ASN A 569 31.46 -5.95 2.22
C ASN A 569 30.74 -6.78 1.12
N GLY A 570 29.48 -6.47 0.81
CA GLY A 570 28.64 -7.24 -0.10
C GLY A 570 27.93 -8.43 0.55
N ALA A 571 27.96 -8.57 1.88
CA ALA A 571 27.25 -9.66 2.56
C ALA A 571 25.75 -9.36 2.69
N ALA A 572 24.91 -10.37 2.44
CA ALA A 572 23.47 -10.23 2.52
C ALA A 572 22.95 -10.29 3.97
N CYS A 573 22.08 -9.33 4.32
CA CYS A 573 21.40 -9.25 5.60
C CYS A 573 19.89 -9.09 5.39
N VAL A 574 19.08 -9.94 6.01
CA VAL A 574 17.62 -9.81 5.98
C VAL A 574 17.19 -8.69 6.94
N THR A 575 16.29 -7.81 6.47
CA THR A 575 15.74 -6.66 7.22
C THR A 575 14.24 -6.77 7.41
N ASP A 576 13.63 -5.87 8.20
CA ASP A 576 12.18 -5.82 8.46
C ASP A 576 11.58 -7.03 9.23
N PHE A 577 12.42 -7.82 9.90
CA PHE A 577 11.95 -8.88 10.80
C PHE A 577 10.98 -8.34 11.87
N GLY A 578 9.88 -9.07 12.10
CA GLY A 578 8.88 -8.79 13.12
C GLY A 578 7.93 -7.62 12.80
N LEU A 579 8.17 -6.85 11.74
CA LEU A 579 7.25 -5.77 11.35
C LEU A 579 5.87 -6.29 10.91
N ALA A 580 5.81 -7.53 10.41
CA ALA A 580 4.56 -8.21 10.11
C ALA A 580 3.69 -8.48 11.35
N LEU A 581 4.28 -8.55 12.54
CA LEU A 581 3.60 -8.80 13.82
C LEU A 581 2.92 -7.55 14.38
N LEU A 582 3.30 -6.36 13.89
CA LEU A 582 2.65 -5.09 14.22
C LEU A 582 1.26 -4.95 13.54
N LEU A 583 0.99 -5.80 12.55
CA LEU A 583 -0.27 -5.88 11.82
C LEU A 583 -0.98 -7.19 12.14
N SER A 584 -2.31 -7.24 11.96
CA SER A 584 -3.00 -8.53 11.91
C SER A 584 -2.54 -9.32 10.67
N PRO A 585 -2.52 -10.67 10.69
CA PRO A 585 -2.03 -11.48 9.57
C PRO A 585 -2.63 -11.12 8.21
N ALA A 586 -3.93 -10.84 8.15
CA ALA A 586 -4.61 -10.42 6.92
C ALA A 586 -4.08 -9.07 6.38
N HIS A 587 -3.82 -8.10 7.25
CA HIS A 587 -3.20 -6.82 6.88
C HIS A 587 -1.73 -6.99 6.50
N ALA A 588 -0.97 -7.84 7.19
CA ALA A 588 0.43 -8.12 6.84
C ALA A 588 0.54 -8.69 5.42
N ILE A 589 -0.22 -9.75 5.11
CA ILE A 589 -0.24 -10.38 3.79
C ILE A 589 -0.68 -9.39 2.69
N ALA A 590 -1.67 -8.54 2.96
CA ALA A 590 -2.20 -7.62 1.96
C ALA A 590 -1.37 -6.33 1.76
N ARG A 591 -0.70 -5.82 2.81
CA ARG A 591 0.01 -4.52 2.77
C ARG A 591 1.50 -4.62 2.53
N LEU A 592 2.15 -5.71 2.95
CA LEU A 592 3.62 -5.76 2.92
C LEU A 592 4.20 -6.09 1.54
N GLY A 593 3.40 -6.70 0.66
CA GLY A 593 3.85 -7.08 -0.68
C GLY A 593 5.05 -8.04 -0.66
N GLY A 594 5.11 -8.92 0.34
CA GLY A 594 6.01 -10.08 0.38
C GLY A 594 5.52 -11.19 -0.54
N TYR A 595 6.36 -12.18 -0.82
CA TYR A 595 6.03 -13.27 -1.75
C TYR A 595 5.00 -14.24 -1.13
N ILE A 596 3.73 -14.10 -1.53
CA ILE A 596 2.60 -14.77 -0.87
C ILE A 596 2.57 -16.27 -1.20
N ALA A 597 2.46 -17.11 -0.17
CA ALA A 597 2.29 -18.56 -0.29
C ALA A 597 0.81 -18.97 -0.55
N PRO A 598 0.53 -20.11 -1.21
CA PRO A 598 -0.83 -20.51 -1.61
C PRO A 598 -1.84 -20.53 -0.45
N GLU A 599 -1.46 -21.10 0.69
CA GLU A 599 -2.29 -21.21 1.90
C GLU A 599 -2.66 -19.85 2.50
N GLN A 600 -1.85 -18.81 2.28
CA GLN A 600 -2.11 -17.45 2.76
C GLN A 600 -3.20 -16.73 1.96
N SER A 601 -3.64 -17.32 0.84
CA SER A 601 -4.75 -16.81 0.02
C SER A 601 -6.12 -17.33 0.43
N GLY A 602 -6.19 -18.34 1.33
CA GLY A 602 -7.44 -18.92 1.82
C GLY A 602 -8.13 -18.14 2.95
N ASP A 603 -9.25 -18.70 3.44
CA ASP A 603 -10.12 -18.08 4.46
C ASP A 603 -9.39 -17.79 5.79
N HIS A 604 -8.44 -18.64 6.18
CA HIS A 604 -7.66 -18.51 7.42
C HIS A 604 -6.26 -17.96 7.16
N LYS A 605 -6.20 -16.70 6.72
CA LYS A 605 -4.94 -15.96 6.51
C LYS A 605 -4.06 -15.97 7.75
N ARG A 606 -2.96 -16.74 7.71
CA ARG A 606 -1.99 -16.86 8.80
C ARG A 606 -0.57 -16.56 8.29
N LEU A 607 0.26 -16.02 9.17
CA LEU A 607 1.71 -16.01 8.97
C LEU A 607 2.26 -17.34 9.54
N SER A 608 3.22 -17.96 8.88
CA SER A 608 3.89 -19.17 9.40
C SER A 608 5.31 -19.31 8.84
N GLN A 609 6.13 -20.13 9.48
CA GLN A 609 7.52 -20.34 9.07
C GLN A 609 7.60 -21.07 7.71
N GLU A 610 6.63 -21.94 7.40
CA GLU A 610 6.50 -22.62 6.10
C GLU A 610 6.15 -21.65 4.97
N ALA A 611 5.44 -20.55 5.27
CA ALA A 611 5.18 -19.48 4.30
C ALA A 611 6.44 -18.64 4.03
N ASP A 612 7.31 -18.43 5.03
CA ASP A 612 8.63 -17.84 4.79
C ASP A 612 9.51 -18.75 3.91
N VAL A 613 9.46 -20.08 4.08
CA VAL A 613 10.17 -21.04 3.21
C VAL A 613 9.70 -20.90 1.77
N TYR A 614 8.39 -20.81 1.53
CA TYR A 614 7.84 -20.56 0.19
C TYR A 614 8.35 -19.23 -0.37
N SER A 615 8.30 -18.16 0.45
CA SER A 615 8.77 -16.82 0.07
C SER A 615 10.26 -16.84 -0.30
N PHE A 616 11.08 -17.57 0.46
CA PHE A 616 12.50 -17.77 0.17
C PHE A 616 12.69 -18.59 -1.13
N GLY A 617 11.87 -19.60 -1.38
CA GLY A 617 11.86 -20.32 -2.65
C GLY A 617 11.58 -19.41 -3.85
N VAL A 618 10.62 -18.47 -3.73
CA VAL A 618 10.37 -17.45 -4.77
C VAL A 618 11.57 -16.52 -4.97
N LEU A 619 12.28 -16.14 -3.89
CA LEU A 619 13.50 -15.34 -3.96
C LEU A 619 14.64 -16.09 -4.70
N VAL A 620 14.78 -17.40 -4.48
CA VAL A 620 15.75 -18.23 -5.23
C VAL A 620 15.36 -18.30 -6.72
N LEU A 621 14.08 -18.45 -7.04
CA LEU A 621 13.61 -18.43 -8.44
C LEU A 621 13.83 -17.07 -9.11
N GLU A 622 13.59 -15.96 -8.41
CA GLU A 622 13.88 -14.60 -8.90
C GLU A 622 15.37 -14.46 -9.27
N ALA A 623 16.26 -14.92 -8.38
CA ALA A 623 17.71 -14.87 -8.60
C ALA A 623 18.22 -15.83 -9.68
N LEU A 624 17.59 -17.01 -9.87
CA LEU A 624 17.93 -17.96 -10.93
C LEU A 624 17.45 -17.52 -12.31
N THR A 625 16.26 -16.93 -12.40
CA THR A 625 15.58 -16.62 -13.66
C THR A 625 15.83 -15.20 -14.16
N GLY A 626 16.30 -14.29 -13.29
CA GLY A 626 16.38 -12.86 -13.58
C GLY A 626 15.00 -12.18 -13.73
N LYS A 627 13.90 -12.88 -13.43
CA LYS A 627 12.52 -12.38 -13.63
C LYS A 627 11.93 -11.85 -12.34
N VAL A 628 11.43 -10.61 -12.38
CA VAL A 628 10.65 -10.00 -11.30
C VAL A 628 9.37 -10.82 -11.06
N PRO A 629 9.09 -11.30 -9.83
CA PRO A 629 7.85 -12.00 -9.52
C PRO A 629 6.62 -11.13 -9.81
N ALA A 630 5.63 -11.68 -10.52
CA ALA A 630 4.50 -10.94 -11.11
C ALA A 630 3.63 -10.12 -10.14
N GLN A 631 3.80 -10.30 -8.82
CA GLN A 631 3.18 -9.45 -7.77
C GLN A 631 3.71 -8.00 -7.76
N HIS A 632 4.81 -7.69 -8.47
CA HIS A 632 5.37 -6.33 -8.57
C HIS A 632 4.80 -5.47 -9.72
N LEU A 633 4.04 -6.05 -10.66
CA LEU A 633 3.44 -5.31 -11.77
C LEU A 633 2.12 -4.64 -11.36
N GLN A 634 2.20 -3.44 -10.78
CA GLN A 634 1.10 -2.49 -10.94
C GLN A 634 1.03 -2.10 -12.43
N PRO A 635 -0.12 -2.26 -13.11
CA PRO A 635 -0.22 -1.83 -14.50
C PRO A 635 -0.04 -0.31 -14.59
N LEU A 636 1.03 0.12 -15.26
CA LEU A 636 1.07 1.50 -15.78
C LEU A 636 -0.09 1.63 -16.78
N PRO A 637 -0.94 2.67 -16.69
CA PRO A 637 -1.79 3.03 -17.81
C PRO A 637 -0.90 3.61 -18.91
N ASP A 638 -0.79 2.91 -20.04
CA ASP A 638 0.06 3.32 -21.16
C ASP A 638 -0.21 4.76 -21.59
N ALA A 639 0.84 5.57 -21.60
CA ALA A 639 0.80 6.98 -21.98
C ALA A 639 0.80 7.18 -23.51
N ALA A 640 0.03 6.37 -24.24
CA ALA A 640 -0.24 6.55 -25.65
C ALA A 640 -1.58 5.86 -26.01
N GLY A 641 -2.61 6.66 -26.25
CA GLY A 641 -3.82 6.14 -26.85
C GLY A 641 -3.58 5.85 -28.33
N ASN A 642 -3.43 4.58 -28.72
CA ASN A 642 -3.88 4.09 -30.03
C ASN A 642 -3.90 2.55 -30.17
N SER A 643 -4.78 2.09 -31.07
CA SER A 643 -4.95 0.72 -31.59
C SER A 643 -5.18 -0.41 -30.58
N ALA A 644 -6.44 -0.87 -30.54
CA ALA A 644 -6.74 -2.24 -30.15
C ALA A 644 -6.25 -3.22 -31.24
N GLN A 645 -5.31 -4.10 -30.91
CA GLN A 645 -5.10 -5.40 -31.56
C GLN A 645 -4.30 -6.29 -30.58
N ARG A 646 -4.61 -7.60 -30.51
CA ARG A 646 -4.01 -8.60 -29.57
C ARG A 646 -4.25 -8.34 -28.07
N LYS A 647 -5.48 -8.61 -27.62
CA LYS A 647 -5.75 -8.99 -26.23
C LYS A 647 -5.50 -10.49 -26.02
N ASP A 648 -4.24 -10.89 -25.93
CA ASP A 648 -3.92 -12.16 -25.28
C ASP A 648 -4.00 -11.94 -23.77
N LYS A 649 -5.18 -12.23 -23.21
CA LYS A 649 -5.40 -12.27 -21.75
C LYS A 649 -4.74 -13.52 -21.17
N GLN A 650 -3.43 -13.64 -21.28
CA GLN A 650 -2.70 -14.53 -20.39
C GLN A 650 -2.79 -13.89 -19.00
N ALA A 651 -3.57 -14.49 -18.10
CA ALA A 651 -3.51 -14.12 -16.68
C ALA A 651 -2.05 -14.28 -16.24
N ALA A 652 -1.52 -13.29 -15.51
CA ALA A 652 -0.12 -13.28 -15.12
C ALA A 652 0.19 -14.49 -14.23
N VAL A 653 0.74 -15.54 -14.85
CA VAL A 653 1.11 -16.79 -14.21
C VAL A 653 2.18 -16.49 -13.16
N SER A 654 2.06 -17.02 -11.95
CA SER A 654 3.06 -16.75 -10.92
C SER A 654 4.41 -17.36 -11.31
N LEU A 655 5.53 -16.77 -10.87
CA LEU A 655 6.87 -17.27 -11.21
C LEU A 655 7.03 -18.77 -10.88
N PRO A 656 6.57 -19.29 -9.72
CA PRO A 656 6.59 -20.73 -9.42
C PRO A 656 5.70 -21.62 -10.30
N GLU A 657 4.62 -21.09 -10.88
CA GLU A 657 3.77 -21.83 -11.81
C GLU A 657 4.38 -21.84 -13.22
N TRP A 658 4.96 -20.72 -13.65
CA TRP A 658 5.65 -20.62 -14.94
C TRP A 658 6.86 -21.57 -14.97
N VAL A 659 7.73 -21.56 -13.95
CA VAL A 659 8.89 -22.46 -13.88
C VAL A 659 8.46 -23.94 -13.92
N ARG A 660 7.34 -24.30 -13.28
CA ARG A 660 6.79 -25.67 -13.34
C ARG A 660 6.19 -26.04 -14.69
N SER A 661 5.79 -25.06 -15.51
CA SER A 661 5.25 -25.29 -16.84
C SER A 661 6.34 -25.56 -17.89
N VAL A 662 7.60 -25.19 -17.62
CA VAL A 662 8.74 -25.51 -18.50
C VAL A 662 9.09 -26.99 -18.36
N VAL A 663 9.28 -27.65 -19.51
CA VAL A 663 9.49 -29.11 -19.61
C VAL A 663 10.78 -29.51 -18.91
N ARG A 664 10.71 -30.55 -18.06
CA ARG A 664 11.80 -30.97 -17.17
C ARG A 664 13.06 -31.47 -17.88
N GLU A 665 12.95 -31.79 -19.16
CA GLU A 665 14.04 -32.28 -20.01
C GLU A 665 14.75 -31.13 -20.77
N GLU A 666 14.26 -29.89 -20.67
CA GLU A 666 14.74 -28.70 -21.40
C GLU A 666 15.08 -27.51 -20.47
N TRP A 667 15.28 -27.76 -19.18
CA TRP A 667 15.42 -26.71 -18.13
C TRP A 667 16.64 -25.78 -18.24
N THR A 668 17.56 -25.97 -19.20
CA THR A 668 18.83 -25.23 -19.26
C THR A 668 18.75 -23.86 -19.92
N ALA A 669 17.96 -23.66 -20.98
CA ALA A 669 17.97 -22.40 -21.75
C ALA A 669 16.78 -21.46 -21.50
N GLU A 670 15.59 -22.00 -21.19
CA GLU A 670 14.37 -21.17 -21.05
C GLU A 670 14.12 -20.64 -19.63
N VAL A 671 14.66 -21.34 -18.62
CA VAL A 671 14.42 -21.04 -17.20
C VAL A 671 15.39 -20.00 -16.66
N PHE A 672 16.69 -20.22 -16.88
CA PHE A 672 17.76 -19.44 -16.24
C PHE A 672 17.97 -18.07 -16.88
N ASP A 673 18.52 -17.15 -16.09
CA ASP A 673 18.95 -15.84 -16.53
C ASP A 673 20.03 -15.96 -17.62
N ALA A 674 19.84 -15.27 -18.76
CA ALA A 674 20.77 -15.30 -19.88
C ALA A 674 22.18 -14.82 -19.51
N GLU A 675 22.34 -13.93 -18.50
CA GLU A 675 23.66 -13.53 -18.02
C GLU A 675 24.37 -14.64 -17.24
N LEU A 676 23.64 -15.59 -16.65
CA LEU A 676 24.23 -16.78 -16.02
C LEU A 676 24.68 -17.81 -17.04
N LEU A 677 23.98 -17.94 -18.18
CA LEU A 677 24.34 -18.85 -19.28
C LEU A 677 25.67 -18.50 -19.97
N ARG A 678 26.28 -17.35 -19.64
CA ARG A 678 27.62 -16.95 -20.08
C ARG A 678 28.74 -17.70 -19.37
N TYR A 679 28.47 -18.26 -18.19
CA TYR A 679 29.43 -19.01 -17.38
C TYR A 679 29.37 -20.50 -17.73
N LYS A 680 30.52 -21.08 -18.09
CA LYS A 680 30.62 -22.52 -18.40
C LYS A 680 30.58 -23.35 -17.11
N ASN A 681 30.07 -24.59 -17.23
CA ASN A 681 30.03 -25.64 -16.19
C ASN A 681 29.12 -25.42 -14.97
N ILE A 682 28.44 -24.27 -14.82
CA ILE A 682 27.55 -24.02 -13.67
C ILE A 682 26.12 -24.58 -13.83
N GLU A 683 25.78 -25.22 -14.96
CA GLU A 683 24.43 -25.71 -15.25
C GLU A 683 23.93 -26.74 -14.22
N GLU A 684 24.79 -27.69 -13.81
CA GLU A 684 24.43 -28.70 -12.80
C GLU A 684 24.14 -28.06 -11.43
N GLU A 685 24.91 -27.02 -11.07
CA GLU A 685 24.72 -26.24 -9.84
C GLU A 685 23.42 -25.42 -9.88
N MET A 686 23.12 -24.77 -11.02
CA MET A 686 21.87 -24.04 -11.23
C MET A 686 20.66 -24.97 -11.17
N VAL A 687 20.75 -26.17 -11.77
CA VAL A 687 19.70 -27.20 -11.69
C VAL A 687 19.57 -27.75 -10.26
N ALA A 688 20.65 -27.91 -9.51
CA ALA A 688 20.59 -28.28 -8.10
C ALA A 688 19.86 -27.21 -7.27
N LEU A 689 20.21 -25.93 -7.44
CA LEU A 689 19.55 -24.82 -6.74
C LEU A 689 18.08 -24.65 -7.16
N LEU A 690 17.75 -24.90 -8.43
CA LEU A 690 16.38 -24.94 -8.95
C LEU A 690 15.54 -26.02 -8.25
N HIS A 691 16.09 -27.22 -8.04
CA HIS A 691 15.40 -28.27 -7.28
C HIS A 691 15.14 -27.86 -5.81
N ILE A 692 16.10 -27.18 -5.16
CA ILE A 692 15.92 -26.62 -3.81
C ILE A 692 14.78 -25.60 -3.82
N ALA A 693 14.78 -24.68 -4.79
CA ALA A 693 13.73 -23.67 -4.94
C ALA A 693 12.34 -24.31 -5.13
N LEU A 694 12.23 -25.32 -6.00
CA LEU A 694 11.00 -26.05 -6.28
C LEU A 694 10.46 -26.83 -5.06
N ALA A 695 11.34 -27.35 -4.20
CA ALA A 695 10.97 -27.95 -2.92
C ALA A 695 10.45 -26.88 -1.93
N CYS A 696 11.11 -25.73 -1.85
CA CYS A 696 10.68 -24.60 -1.01
C CYS A 696 9.31 -24.06 -1.43
N VAL A 697 9.02 -23.95 -2.73
CA VAL A 697 7.72 -23.45 -3.24
C VAL A 697 6.61 -24.51 -3.28
N ALA A 698 6.74 -25.67 -2.62
CA ALA A 698 5.73 -26.73 -2.65
C ALA A 698 4.33 -26.22 -2.25
N GLN A 699 3.27 -26.74 -2.91
CA GLN A 699 1.89 -26.27 -2.72
C GLN A 699 1.40 -26.47 -1.28
N LEU A 700 1.70 -27.64 -0.69
CA LEU A 700 1.36 -27.96 0.69
C LEU A 700 2.50 -27.54 1.65
N PRO A 701 2.21 -26.78 2.73
CA PRO A 701 3.23 -26.34 3.69
C PRO A 701 4.06 -27.48 4.28
N GLU A 702 3.42 -28.59 4.62
CA GLU A 702 4.04 -29.78 5.23
C GLU A 702 5.00 -30.56 4.30
N GLN A 703 5.04 -30.22 3.01
CA GLN A 703 6.01 -30.77 2.05
C GLN A 703 7.28 -29.92 1.91
N ARG A 704 7.31 -28.72 2.50
CA ARG A 704 8.44 -27.79 2.39
C ARG A 704 9.54 -28.18 3.38
N PRO A 705 10.82 -28.11 2.99
CA PRO A 705 11.95 -28.30 3.91
C PRO A 705 11.97 -27.22 5.00
N SER A 706 12.53 -27.49 6.17
CA SER A 706 12.77 -26.42 7.15
C SER A 706 13.89 -25.50 6.65
N MET A 707 13.95 -24.23 7.07
CA MET A 707 15.05 -23.34 6.65
C MET A 707 16.44 -23.85 7.07
N ALA A 708 16.54 -24.66 8.14
CA ALA A 708 17.78 -25.34 8.50
C ALA A 708 18.17 -26.44 7.51
N ASP A 709 17.20 -27.11 6.89
CA ASP A 709 17.44 -28.06 5.80
C ASP A 709 17.81 -27.31 4.51
N VAL A 710 17.11 -26.22 4.18
CA VAL A 710 17.41 -25.37 3.02
C VAL A 710 18.86 -24.85 3.06
N VAL A 711 19.34 -24.37 4.22
CA VAL A 711 20.74 -23.97 4.39
C VAL A 711 21.69 -25.13 4.07
N ARG A 712 21.46 -26.32 4.62
CA ARG A 712 22.29 -27.52 4.35
C ARG A 712 22.24 -27.96 2.88
N MET A 713 21.08 -27.83 2.24
CA MET A 713 20.93 -28.16 0.82
C MET A 713 21.72 -27.17 -0.06
N ILE A 714 21.67 -25.87 0.22
CA ILE A 714 22.45 -24.86 -0.51
C ILE A 714 23.95 -25.04 -0.25
N GLU A 715 24.35 -25.35 0.98
CA GLU A 715 25.76 -25.67 1.33
C GLU A 715 26.28 -26.95 0.66
N SER A 716 25.39 -27.81 0.14
CA SER A 716 25.75 -29.01 -0.62
C SER A 716 25.86 -28.81 -2.14
N VAL A 717 25.51 -27.62 -2.64
CA VAL A 717 25.74 -27.25 -4.05
C VAL A 717 27.24 -26.97 -4.24
N PRO A 718 27.94 -27.68 -5.15
CA PRO A 718 29.39 -27.55 -5.31
C PRO A 718 29.75 -26.31 -6.11
N VAL A 719 29.74 -25.14 -5.46
CA VAL A 719 30.07 -23.86 -6.11
C VAL A 719 31.57 -23.66 -6.23
N ASP A 720 32.11 -23.88 -7.43
CA ASP A 720 33.45 -23.42 -7.79
C ASP A 720 33.46 -21.88 -8.02
N GLN A 721 34.65 -21.26 -7.99
CA GLN A 721 34.76 -19.84 -8.34
C GLN A 721 34.30 -19.64 -9.79
N SER A 722 33.32 -18.75 -10.01
CA SER A 722 32.75 -18.48 -11.33
C SER A 722 33.87 -18.20 -12.34
N PRO A 723 34.00 -19.01 -13.41
CA PRO A 723 35.05 -18.81 -14.41
C PRO A 723 34.88 -17.43 -15.07
N LEU A 724 35.97 -16.80 -15.47
CA LEU A 724 35.91 -15.49 -16.14
C LEU A 724 35.01 -15.57 -17.39
N PRO A 725 34.12 -14.59 -17.61
CA PRO A 725 33.40 -14.47 -18.88
C PRO A 725 34.39 -14.39 -20.04
N GLU A 726 34.10 -15.06 -21.17
CA GLU A 726 34.90 -14.85 -22.38
C GLU A 726 34.70 -13.41 -22.85
N GLU A 727 35.81 -12.68 -23.05
CA GLU A 727 35.77 -11.39 -23.74
C GLU A 727 35.31 -11.64 -25.18
N ASP A 728 34.30 -10.87 -25.64
CA ASP A 728 33.85 -10.92 -27.03
C ASP A 728 34.97 -10.44 -27.96
N VAL A 729 35.74 -11.38 -28.50
CA VAL A 729 36.76 -11.12 -29.53
C VAL A 729 36.08 -10.80 -30.86
N SER A 730 35.49 -9.61 -30.96
CA SER A 730 34.89 -9.07 -32.18
C SER A 730 35.40 -7.66 -32.50
N MET A 731 36.41 -7.62 -33.37
CA MET A 731 36.74 -6.48 -34.25
C MET A 731 36.95 -5.12 -33.57
N SER A 732 38.13 -4.91 -32.99
CA SER A 732 38.69 -3.55 -32.87
C SER A 732 38.85 -2.93 -34.27
N PRO A 733 38.29 -1.73 -34.55
CA PRO A 733 38.64 -1.01 -35.76
C PRO A 733 40.07 -0.50 -35.62
N SER A 734 40.96 -0.99 -36.49
CA SER A 734 42.37 -0.59 -36.53
C SER A 734 42.51 0.89 -36.93
N ILE A 735 42.64 1.77 -35.93
CA ILE A 735 43.12 3.14 -36.14
C ILE A 735 44.62 3.04 -36.43
N GLY A 736 44.98 3.22 -37.70
CA GLY A 736 46.37 3.28 -38.12
C GLY A 736 47.06 4.53 -37.57
N ILE A 737 48.01 4.34 -36.66
CA ILE A 737 48.96 5.38 -36.27
C ILE A 737 50.14 5.29 -37.25
N THR A 738 50.20 6.22 -38.21
CA THR A 738 51.39 6.44 -39.01
C THR A 738 52.41 7.24 -38.21
N THR A 739 53.53 6.61 -37.84
CA THR A 739 54.71 7.29 -37.30
C THR A 739 55.68 7.61 -38.44
N ASP A 740 55.80 8.90 -38.76
CA ASP A 740 56.91 9.59 -39.45
C ASP A 740 56.44 11.04 -39.71
N ASP A 741 57.24 12.10 -39.64
CA ASP A 741 58.61 12.22 -39.15
C ASP A 741 58.88 13.71 -38.81
N GLY A 742 59.94 13.96 -38.04
CA GLY A 742 60.92 15.04 -38.26
C GLY A 742 60.54 16.53 -38.46
N LEU A 743 61.03 17.34 -37.52
CA LEU A 743 61.78 18.61 -37.72
C LEU A 743 61.05 19.95 -38.02
N SER A 744 61.43 20.95 -37.19
CA SER A 744 61.48 22.41 -37.44
C SER A 744 60.14 23.14 -37.66
N TYR A 745 59.81 24.24 -36.98
CA TYR A 745 60.62 25.30 -36.34
C TYR A 745 59.93 25.85 -35.08
#